data_AF-A0A8B9JJ27-F1
#
_entry.id   AF-A0A8B9JJ27-F1
#
_cell.length_a   1.000
_cell.length_b   1.000
_cell.length_c   1.000
_cell.angle_alpha   90.00
_cell.angle_beta   90.00
_cell.angle_gamma   90.00
#
_symmetry.space_group_name_H-M   'P 1'
#
loop_
_entity.id
_entity.type
_entity.pdbx_description
1 polymer ?
#
loop_
_entity_poly.entity_id
_entity_poly.type
_entity_poly.pdbx_seq_one_letter_code
_entity_poly.pdbx_strand_id
1 'polypeptide(L)'
;MYNACKDVQAPSSNVPALSLLCGTDAKDCTPTKWISYMFNINNGQVPFAIKSIFADPPAGMTLMNNDTFGCTESLDDGSGPCSCQDCSKACGPKPIPPPVRPPWTILGLDAMTVIMWVSYMSFLFVFIVALLGAWSLSHFFLSFSLFVSVYSSNPVALDDMSTFHDPCMGTFGGPVFPWLVLGGYEDYNNATALVLTLPVANYLNNTEKRGKLCLITCIILRSCGFQVDSKISLGIAGILIVLSSVISSLGIFSYAGVPLTLIVIEVIPFLVLAVGVDNIFIIVQTFQRDERMQDEELHQQIGRILGDVAPSMLLSSFSEALAFFLGSLSHMPAVKTFSFFAGLAIIIDFILQISCFVSLLGLDIKRLFPRVSAVYMFILDWSLSGDSYVLDYFGNLSEYLHTGPPVYFVVRDGHDYRTSFGQNQVCGGVGCNNDSLVQQIYTASLMRQFRITPSSWLDDYFDWVKPQSSCCRYYNNTGAFCNASVVDPSCVHCRAMTPSGKQRPNGTDFMKFLPMFLSDNPNIKCGKGGHAAYSTAVVLKDNDTNVGATYFMSYHTILTNSSVSIDSMKMARELAHNISVSMGSTNKTDIVFPYSVFYVFYEQYLTIVHDTALNLGVSLVAILTVSTVLLGFELWSAMLVTLTIAMILINMFGVMWLWGISLNAVSLVNLVMSCGISVEFCSHIVRAFSVSTKGTRVERAQEALAHMGSSVFSGITLTKFGGILILALSKSQIFQVFYFRMYLAIVLLGATHGLIFLPVLLSYIGPSVNKAKAMAARRRYAGTERERLLKY
;
A
#
# COMPACT_ATOMS: atom_id res chain seq x y z
N MET A 1 33.73 36.61 14.30
CA MET A 1 34.17 35.64 13.26
C MET A 1 33.54 34.25 13.45
N TYR A 2 34.24 33.18 13.90
CA TYR A 2 33.74 31.76 13.89
C TYR A 2 32.25 31.57 14.26
N ASN A 3 31.81 32.16 15.38
CA ASN A 3 30.42 32.02 15.87
C ASN A 3 29.33 32.60 14.94
N ALA A 4 29.69 33.38 13.92
CA ALA A 4 28.79 33.87 12.87
C ALA A 4 28.79 32.99 11.60
N CYS A 5 29.79 32.12 11.43
CA CYS A 5 29.94 31.27 10.23
C CYS A 5 29.63 29.79 10.49
N LYS A 6 29.69 29.34 11.75
CA LYS A 6 29.60 27.91 12.14
C LYS A 6 28.32 27.18 11.69
N ASP A 7 27.23 27.91 11.45
CA ASP A 7 25.92 27.34 11.10
C ASP A 7 25.65 27.34 9.58
N VAL A 8 26.48 28.01 8.78
CA VAL A 8 26.30 28.18 7.32
C VAL A 8 26.33 26.84 6.60
N GLN A 9 25.36 26.59 5.71
CA GLN A 9 25.25 25.35 4.95
C GLN A 9 25.83 25.48 3.54
N ALA A 10 26.31 24.38 2.98
CA ALA A 10 26.65 24.27 1.56
C ALA A 10 25.51 23.53 0.81
N PRO A 11 24.69 24.19 -0.05
CA PRO A 11 23.46 23.58 -0.59
C PRO A 11 23.65 22.34 -1.47
N SER A 12 24.77 22.24 -2.18
CA SER A 12 25.13 21.11 -3.06
C SER A 12 25.65 19.89 -2.31
N SER A 13 26.38 20.10 -1.20
CA SER A 13 26.93 19.01 -0.38
C SER A 13 26.16 18.75 0.92
N ASN A 14 25.18 19.60 1.23
CA ASN A 14 24.20 19.43 2.32
C ASN A 14 24.84 19.20 3.71
N VAL A 15 25.97 19.87 3.95
CA VAL A 15 26.75 19.84 5.19
C VAL A 15 27.15 21.27 5.60
N PRO A 16 27.51 21.52 6.87
CA PRO A 16 28.05 22.81 7.29
C PRO A 16 29.31 23.16 6.51
N ALA A 17 29.42 24.40 6.05
CA ALA A 17 30.54 24.87 5.23
C ALA A 17 31.90 24.72 5.94
N LEU A 18 31.93 24.70 7.27
CA LEU A 18 33.16 24.49 8.05
C LEU A 18 33.74 23.07 7.88
N SER A 19 32.94 22.02 7.62
CA SER A 19 33.47 20.68 7.31
C SER A 19 34.32 20.67 6.03
N LEU A 20 34.16 21.67 5.15
CA LEU A 20 34.96 21.85 3.93
C LEU A 20 36.13 22.83 4.11
N LEU A 21 36.13 23.65 5.17
CA LEU A 21 37.05 24.78 5.37
C LEU A 21 37.96 24.64 6.60
N CYS A 22 37.81 23.59 7.40
CA CYS A 22 38.54 23.39 8.66
C CYS A 22 39.51 22.19 8.64
N GLY A 23 39.60 21.46 7.52
CA GLY A 23 40.43 20.25 7.39
C GLY A 23 40.00 19.07 8.29
N THR A 24 38.87 19.24 8.99
CA THR A 24 38.23 18.33 9.96
C THR A 24 36.73 18.62 9.94
N ASP A 25 35.90 17.69 10.42
CA ASP A 25 34.45 17.91 10.44
C ASP A 25 34.06 19.11 11.34
N ALA A 26 32.95 19.78 11.01
CA ALA A 26 32.42 20.90 11.76
C ALA A 26 32.15 20.58 13.25
N LYS A 27 31.88 19.32 13.62
CA LYS A 27 31.81 18.86 15.03
C LYS A 27 33.10 19.16 15.80
N ASP A 28 34.24 18.83 15.21
CA ASP A 28 35.57 18.91 15.84
C ASP A 28 36.30 20.23 15.58
N CYS A 29 35.76 21.05 14.67
CA CYS A 29 36.33 22.31 14.24
C CYS A 29 36.17 23.41 15.32
N THR A 30 37.28 23.80 15.96
CA THR A 30 37.32 24.93 16.91
C THR A 30 37.74 26.24 16.22
N PRO A 31 37.47 27.43 16.80
CA PRO A 31 37.92 28.70 16.23
C PRO A 31 39.43 28.77 15.96
N THR A 32 40.23 28.17 16.85
CA THR A 32 41.70 28.12 16.74
C THR A 32 42.16 27.11 15.70
N LYS A 33 41.54 25.91 15.62
CA LYS A 33 41.81 24.93 14.55
C LYS A 33 41.53 25.54 13.18
N TRP A 34 40.35 26.16 13.00
CA TRP A 34 39.93 26.74 11.72
C TRP A 34 40.93 27.77 11.20
N ILE A 35 41.29 28.76 12.01
CA ILE A 35 42.24 29.81 11.61
C ILE A 35 43.65 29.24 11.41
N SER A 36 44.06 28.25 12.22
CA SER A 36 45.35 27.57 12.01
C SER A 36 45.39 26.77 10.71
N TYR A 37 44.28 26.12 10.32
CA TYR A 37 44.16 25.42 9.04
C TYR A 37 44.11 26.40 7.86
N MET A 38 43.37 27.50 7.97
CA MET A 38 43.35 28.59 6.99
C MET A 38 44.73 29.24 6.74
N PHE A 39 45.69 29.05 7.65
CA PHE A 39 47.05 29.56 7.55
C PHE A 39 48.13 28.48 7.40
N ASN A 40 47.73 27.21 7.25
CA ASN A 40 48.66 26.10 7.06
C ASN A 40 48.91 25.84 5.57
N ILE A 41 50.18 25.87 5.15
CA ILE A 41 50.60 25.56 3.77
C ILE A 41 50.14 24.17 3.31
N ASN A 42 49.94 23.22 4.23
CA ASN A 42 49.45 21.88 3.95
C ASN A 42 48.01 21.83 3.40
N ASN A 43 47.26 22.95 3.38
CA ASN A 43 45.95 23.03 2.74
C ASN A 43 46.03 23.25 1.21
N GLY A 44 47.23 23.51 0.66
CA GLY A 44 47.46 23.68 -0.79
C GLY A 44 46.94 25.00 -1.39
N GLN A 45 46.30 25.87 -0.60
CA GLN A 45 45.77 27.17 -1.04
C GLN A 45 46.63 28.35 -0.56
N VAL A 46 47.32 28.21 0.58
CA VAL A 46 48.08 29.29 1.23
C VAL A 46 49.53 29.29 0.74
N PRO A 47 50.08 30.43 0.24
CA PRO A 47 51.42 30.47 -0.34
C PRO A 47 52.57 30.34 0.66
N PHE A 48 52.34 30.64 1.95
CA PHE A 48 53.32 30.46 3.03
C PHE A 48 52.60 30.32 4.38
N ALA A 49 53.13 29.51 5.30
CA ALA A 49 52.48 29.28 6.59
C ALA A 49 52.52 30.51 7.50
N ILE A 50 51.38 30.85 8.14
CA ILE A 50 51.28 31.95 9.12
C ILE A 50 50.95 31.37 10.50
N LYS A 51 51.84 31.57 11.48
CA LYS A 51 51.62 31.09 12.86
C LYS A 51 50.70 32.05 13.62
N SER A 52 49.42 31.72 13.68
CA SER A 52 48.45 32.43 14.52
C SER A 52 48.74 32.22 16.01
N ILE A 53 48.60 33.30 16.80
CA ILE A 53 48.70 33.31 18.26
C ILE A 53 47.46 34.03 18.78
N PHE A 54 46.74 33.39 19.71
CA PHE A 54 45.45 33.83 20.24
C PHE A 54 45.50 34.22 21.74
N ALA A 55 46.70 34.23 22.32
CA ALA A 55 46.97 34.67 23.68
C ALA A 55 47.64 36.05 23.67
N ASP A 56 47.86 36.63 24.86
CA ASP A 56 48.48 37.95 25.00
C ASP A 56 49.81 38.07 24.24
N PRO A 57 50.01 39.14 23.46
CA PRO A 57 51.17 39.28 22.60
C PRO A 57 52.44 39.65 23.40
N PRO A 58 53.63 39.41 22.84
CA PRO A 58 54.88 39.92 23.42
C PRO A 58 54.86 41.45 23.57
N ALA A 59 55.52 41.95 24.61
CA ALA A 59 55.55 43.38 24.94
C ALA A 59 55.97 44.24 23.72
N GLY A 60 55.11 45.20 23.36
CA GLY A 60 55.28 46.06 22.18
C GLY A 60 54.41 45.71 20.97
N MET A 61 53.64 44.61 21.01
CA MET A 61 52.62 44.28 20.02
C MET A 61 51.20 44.34 20.61
N THR A 62 50.21 44.55 19.75
CA THR A 62 48.77 44.57 20.09
C THR A 62 47.99 43.64 19.18
N LEU A 63 47.03 42.89 19.72
CA LEU A 63 46.16 42.02 18.92
C LEU A 63 45.19 42.84 18.06
N MET A 64 44.87 42.34 16.87
CA MET A 64 43.85 42.91 16.00
C MET A 64 42.45 42.59 16.57
N ASN A 65 41.71 43.62 16.96
CA ASN A 65 40.34 43.50 17.48
C ASN A 65 39.43 44.55 16.83
N ASN A 66 39.30 44.47 15.50
CA ASN A 66 38.31 45.23 14.73
C ASN A 66 36.91 44.67 14.98
N ASP A 67 35.89 45.51 14.76
CA ASP A 67 34.48 45.12 14.89
C ASP A 67 34.14 43.90 14.01
N THR A 68 33.33 42.97 14.54
CA THR A 68 32.86 41.81 13.77
C THR A 68 31.37 41.60 13.94
N PHE A 69 30.65 41.64 12.83
CA PHE A 69 29.21 41.43 12.77
C PHE A 69 28.80 39.98 13.16
N GLY A 70 27.65 39.85 13.81
CA GLY A 70 26.95 38.59 14.06
C GLY A 70 26.03 38.18 12.90
N CYS A 71 25.68 36.90 12.79
CA CYS A 71 24.83 36.41 11.70
C CYS A 71 23.37 36.92 11.73
N THR A 72 22.96 37.57 12.82
CA THR A 72 21.66 38.24 12.98
C THR A 72 21.69 39.74 12.62
N GLU A 73 22.86 40.27 12.22
CA GLU A 73 23.06 41.69 11.89
C GLU A 73 23.18 41.85 10.36
N SER A 74 22.68 42.97 9.83
CA SER A 74 22.85 43.35 8.41
C SER A 74 24.17 44.09 8.20
N LEU A 75 24.79 43.92 7.03
CA LEU A 75 26.02 44.63 6.68
C LEU A 75 25.73 45.94 5.93
N ASP A 76 26.60 46.94 6.12
CA ASP A 76 26.51 48.26 5.48
C ASP A 76 26.60 48.22 3.93
N ASP A 77 26.96 47.08 3.33
CA ASP A 77 26.99 46.89 1.88
C ASP A 77 25.61 46.58 1.26
N GLY A 78 24.56 46.55 2.09
CA GLY A 78 23.17 46.31 1.68
C GLY A 78 22.76 44.84 1.71
N SER A 79 23.60 43.95 2.24
CA SER A 79 23.21 42.56 2.52
C SER A 79 22.47 42.44 3.87
N GLY A 80 21.31 41.77 3.83
CA GLY A 80 20.49 41.51 5.02
C GLY A 80 21.11 40.46 5.96
N PRO A 81 20.50 40.23 7.13
CA PRO A 81 20.93 39.20 8.07
C PRO A 81 20.77 37.79 7.47
N CYS A 82 21.49 36.81 8.05
CA CYS A 82 21.43 35.42 7.61
C CYS A 82 20.05 34.80 7.85
N SER A 83 19.67 33.84 6.99
CA SER A 83 18.46 33.04 7.18
C SER A 83 18.62 32.05 8.34
N CYS A 84 17.51 31.45 8.80
CA CYS A 84 17.54 30.42 9.84
C CYS A 84 18.36 29.18 9.40
N GLN A 85 18.39 28.88 8.10
CA GLN A 85 19.24 27.81 7.55
C GLN A 85 20.75 28.03 7.81
N ASP A 86 21.23 29.27 7.71
CA ASP A 86 22.66 29.61 7.84
C ASP A 86 23.05 30.19 9.22
N CYS A 87 22.07 30.47 10.09
CA CYS A 87 22.26 31.10 11.39
C CYS A 87 21.21 30.59 12.38
N SER A 88 21.60 29.67 13.28
CA SER A 88 20.67 29.09 14.27
C SER A 88 20.06 30.11 15.23
N LYS A 89 20.68 31.29 15.36
CA LYS A 89 20.19 32.44 16.14
C LYS A 89 19.13 33.29 15.41
N ALA A 90 19.02 33.17 14.09
CA ALA A 90 17.98 33.83 13.30
C ALA A 90 16.67 33.01 13.26
N CYS A 91 16.70 31.76 13.71
CA CYS A 91 15.52 30.91 13.83
C CYS A 91 14.57 31.36 14.95
N GLY A 92 13.27 31.25 14.69
CA GLY A 92 12.25 31.27 15.75
C GLY A 92 12.32 30.04 16.67
N PRO A 93 11.43 29.94 17.68
CA PRO A 93 11.35 28.76 18.54
C PRO A 93 11.12 27.50 17.69
N LYS A 94 11.88 26.43 17.98
CA LYS A 94 11.79 25.17 17.22
C LYS A 94 10.34 24.66 17.21
N PRO A 95 9.75 24.37 16.04
CA PRO A 95 8.38 23.88 15.98
C PRO A 95 8.32 22.49 16.62
N ILE A 96 7.49 22.37 17.65
CA ILE A 96 7.18 21.09 18.28
C ILE A 96 6.41 20.26 17.23
N PRO A 97 6.81 19.01 16.94
CA PRO A 97 6.06 18.18 16.00
C PRO A 97 4.62 18.05 16.50
N PRO A 98 3.61 18.11 15.60
CA PRO A 98 2.22 17.97 16.03
C PRO A 98 2.07 16.65 16.79
N PRO A 99 1.44 16.65 17.98
CA PRO A 99 1.34 15.44 18.78
C PRO A 99 0.65 14.37 17.95
N VAL A 100 1.31 13.22 17.81
CA VAL A 100 0.72 12.03 17.18
C VAL A 100 -0.66 11.86 17.81
N ARG A 101 -1.72 11.93 16.99
CA ARG A 101 -3.10 11.87 17.48
C ARG A 101 -3.19 10.67 18.44
N PRO A 102 -3.45 10.90 19.73
CA PRO A 102 -3.43 9.80 20.69
C PRO A 102 -4.43 8.75 20.21
N PRO A 103 -4.16 7.45 20.42
CA PRO A 103 -5.15 6.43 20.13
C PRO A 103 -6.46 6.88 20.78
N TRP A 104 -7.54 6.89 19.99
CA TRP A 104 -8.84 7.28 20.52
C TRP A 104 -9.08 6.41 21.75
N THR A 105 -9.29 7.03 22.90
CA THR A 105 -9.23 6.37 24.20
C THR A 105 -10.41 6.80 25.05
N ILE A 106 -11.05 5.85 25.71
CA ILE A 106 -12.17 6.06 26.62
C ILE A 106 -11.76 5.44 27.95
N LEU A 107 -11.78 6.24 29.03
CA LEU A 107 -11.35 5.81 30.38
C LEU A 107 -9.92 5.21 30.43
N GLY A 108 -9.02 5.66 29.54
CA GLY A 108 -7.63 5.19 29.47
C GLY A 108 -7.42 3.86 28.74
N LEU A 109 -8.50 3.21 28.29
CA LEU A 109 -8.45 2.05 27.38
C LEU A 109 -8.70 2.51 25.94
N ASP A 110 -8.19 1.75 24.96
CA ASP A 110 -8.46 1.98 23.53
C ASP A 110 -9.97 2.05 23.27
N ALA A 111 -10.41 3.12 22.60
CA ALA A 111 -11.82 3.41 22.38
C ALA A 111 -12.47 2.41 21.43
N MET A 112 -11.74 1.82 20.48
CA MET A 112 -12.31 0.74 19.66
C MET A 112 -12.58 -0.49 20.53
N THR A 113 -11.65 -0.84 21.42
CA THR A 113 -11.83 -1.89 22.43
C THR A 113 -12.97 -1.56 23.38
N VAL A 114 -13.12 -0.31 23.85
CA VAL A 114 -14.24 0.11 24.70
C VAL A 114 -15.57 0.17 23.94
N ILE A 115 -15.60 0.55 22.67
CA ILE A 115 -16.84 0.57 21.86
C ILE A 115 -17.25 -0.84 21.45
N MET A 116 -16.31 -1.70 21.11
CA MET A 116 -16.56 -3.13 20.91
C MET A 116 -17.00 -3.77 22.23
N TRP A 117 -16.39 -3.43 23.37
CA TRP A 117 -16.82 -3.92 24.69
C TRP A 117 -18.19 -3.37 25.10
N VAL A 118 -18.50 -2.09 24.89
CA VAL A 118 -19.81 -1.50 25.21
C VAL A 118 -20.90 -1.99 24.26
N SER A 119 -20.63 -2.14 22.97
CA SER A 119 -21.60 -2.71 22.02
C SER A 119 -21.81 -4.20 22.23
N TYR A 120 -20.75 -4.97 22.48
CA TYR A 120 -20.84 -6.37 22.90
C TYR A 120 -21.51 -6.52 24.26
N MET A 121 -21.25 -5.64 25.23
CA MET A 121 -21.93 -5.62 26.53
C MET A 121 -23.35 -5.07 26.45
N SER A 122 -23.72 -4.30 25.42
CA SER A 122 -25.11 -3.89 25.18
C SER A 122 -25.90 -4.99 24.46
N PHE A 123 -25.30 -5.63 23.46
CA PHE A 123 -25.84 -6.82 22.81
C PHE A 123 -25.99 -7.97 23.81
N LEU A 124 -24.92 -8.24 24.58
CA LEU A 124 -24.98 -9.13 25.73
C LEU A 124 -26.05 -8.64 26.69
N PHE A 125 -26.04 -7.42 27.22
CA PHE A 125 -27.07 -6.98 28.19
C PHE A 125 -28.51 -7.14 27.69
N VAL A 126 -28.81 -6.96 26.41
CA VAL A 126 -30.13 -7.30 25.84
C VAL A 126 -30.36 -8.83 25.83
N PHE A 127 -29.39 -9.61 25.37
CA PHE A 127 -29.40 -11.08 25.36
C PHE A 127 -29.32 -11.73 26.76
N ILE A 128 -28.78 -11.02 27.75
CA ILE A 128 -28.49 -11.40 29.14
C ILE A 128 -29.55 -10.86 30.08
N VAL A 129 -30.30 -9.81 29.74
CA VAL A 129 -31.60 -9.53 30.39
C VAL A 129 -32.64 -10.56 29.91
N ALA A 130 -32.54 -11.01 28.65
CA ALA A 130 -33.34 -12.14 28.17
C ALA A 130 -32.91 -13.50 28.78
N LEU A 131 -31.61 -13.71 29.06
CA LEU A 131 -31.12 -14.97 29.63
C LEU A 131 -31.06 -15.00 31.17
N LEU A 132 -30.61 -13.95 31.88
CA LEU A 132 -30.53 -13.90 33.36
C LEU A 132 -31.88 -13.64 34.06
N GLY A 133 -32.99 -13.65 33.32
CA GLY A 133 -34.25 -14.12 33.90
C GLY A 133 -34.15 -15.58 34.40
N ALA A 134 -33.21 -16.34 33.82
CA ALA A 134 -32.72 -17.63 34.30
C ALA A 134 -31.22 -17.55 34.67
N TRP A 135 -30.95 -17.73 35.96
CA TRP A 135 -29.66 -18.23 36.48
C TRP A 135 -28.46 -17.25 36.49
N SER A 136 -28.39 -16.47 37.57
CA SER A 136 -27.14 -15.93 38.12
C SER A 136 -26.08 -17.00 38.43
N LEU A 137 -24.82 -16.56 38.66
CA LEU A 137 -23.59 -17.32 38.97
C LEU A 137 -22.78 -17.71 37.69
N SER A 138 -21.47 -17.44 37.57
CA SER A 138 -20.51 -16.74 38.46
C SER A 138 -19.27 -16.19 37.70
N HIS A 139 -18.49 -15.33 38.36
CA HIS A 139 -17.25 -14.66 37.89
C HIS A 139 -16.02 -15.60 37.75
N PHE A 140 -14.81 -15.22 37.27
CA PHE A 140 -14.29 -14.28 36.24
C PHE A 140 -12.75 -14.10 36.43
N PHE A 141 -11.89 -14.53 35.47
CA PHE A 141 -10.47 -14.12 35.17
C PHE A 141 -9.47 -13.85 36.34
N LEU A 142 -8.17 -13.49 36.21
CA LEU A 142 -7.21 -13.07 35.15
C LEU A 142 -5.85 -13.82 35.47
N SER A 143 -4.60 -13.60 35.00
CA SER A 143 -3.89 -12.63 34.14
C SER A 143 -2.54 -13.23 33.63
N PHE A 144 -1.61 -12.42 33.09
CA PHE A 144 -0.31 -12.81 32.51
C PHE A 144 0.82 -11.85 32.95
N SER A 145 2.10 -12.26 33.00
CA SER A 145 3.29 -11.38 33.11
C SER A 145 4.62 -12.12 33.00
N LEU A 146 5.57 -11.63 32.17
CA LEU A 146 7.02 -11.73 32.39
C LEU A 146 7.79 -10.73 31.50
N PHE A 147 9.05 -10.42 31.82
CA PHE A 147 9.78 -9.27 31.25
C PHE A 147 11.21 -9.60 30.74
N VAL A 148 11.58 -8.85 29.70
CA VAL A 148 12.89 -8.45 29.12
C VAL A 148 14.02 -8.22 30.17
N SER A 149 15.35 -8.36 29.96
CA SER A 149 16.24 -8.55 28.78
C SER A 149 17.56 -9.28 29.13
N VAL A 150 18.47 -9.47 28.17
CA VAL A 150 19.91 -9.75 28.38
C VAL A 150 20.80 -8.85 27.50
N TYR A 151 21.96 -8.45 28.00
CA TYR A 151 22.96 -7.57 27.37
C TYR A 151 24.18 -8.36 26.85
N SER A 152 24.94 -7.80 25.89
CA SER A 152 26.36 -8.12 25.67
C SER A 152 27.11 -6.89 25.14
N SER A 153 28.45 -6.88 25.21
CA SER A 153 29.30 -5.69 24.97
C SER A 153 30.52 -5.99 24.10
N ASN A 154 30.89 -5.05 23.23
CA ASN A 154 32.22 -4.95 22.59
C ASN A 154 33.08 -3.92 23.34
N PRO A 155 34.41 -4.01 23.27
CA PRO A 155 35.20 -2.77 23.04
C PRO A 155 36.53 -2.96 22.27
N VAL A 156 37.16 -1.84 21.85
CA VAL A 156 38.56 -1.69 21.36
C VAL A 156 38.81 -2.30 19.96
N ALA A 157 39.49 -1.68 18.98
CA ALA A 157 40.31 -0.44 18.88
C ALA A 157 39.89 0.38 17.61
N LEU A 158 40.59 1.40 17.07
CA LEU A 158 41.91 2.04 17.35
C LEU A 158 41.80 3.56 17.03
N ASP A 159 42.84 4.16 16.41
CA ASP A 159 43.03 5.56 16.01
C ASP A 159 44.04 5.57 14.84
N ASP A 160 43.87 6.43 13.83
CA ASP A 160 44.96 6.83 12.91
C ASP A 160 44.63 8.09 12.08
N MET A 161 45.65 8.88 11.74
CA MET A 161 45.55 10.17 11.05
C MET A 161 46.48 10.19 9.82
N SER A 162 45.93 10.24 8.61
CA SER A 162 46.71 10.14 7.36
C SER A 162 46.64 11.39 6.47
N THR A 163 47.63 11.53 5.60
CA THR A 163 47.99 12.78 4.90
C THR A 163 47.99 12.61 3.38
N PHE A 164 46.80 12.43 2.79
CA PHE A 164 46.64 12.26 1.33
C PHE A 164 45.84 13.41 0.70
N HIS A 165 46.31 13.87 -0.46
CA HIS A 165 45.73 15.00 -1.21
C HIS A 165 44.71 14.55 -2.28
N ASP A 166 44.05 13.41 -2.08
CA ASP A 166 43.11 12.85 -3.05
C ASP A 166 41.74 13.55 -2.99
N PRO A 167 41.08 13.79 -4.14
CA PRO A 167 39.81 14.51 -4.19
C PRO A 167 38.65 13.63 -3.69
N CYS A 168 37.94 14.08 -2.65
CA CYS A 168 36.78 13.37 -2.07
C CYS A 168 35.50 13.40 -2.94
N MET A 169 35.63 13.65 -4.25
CA MET A 169 34.52 13.59 -5.22
C MET A 169 34.44 12.20 -5.84
N GLY A 170 33.22 11.74 -6.12
CA GLY A 170 33.02 10.52 -6.90
C GLY A 170 33.53 10.67 -8.33
N THR A 171 33.90 9.56 -8.98
CA THR A 171 34.40 9.52 -10.37
C THR A 171 33.40 10.06 -11.41
N PHE A 172 32.13 10.21 -11.03
CA PHE A 172 31.06 10.83 -11.82
C PHE A 172 30.97 12.36 -11.65
N GLY A 173 31.86 12.98 -10.87
CA GLY A 173 31.93 14.43 -10.68
C GLY A 173 31.00 15.03 -9.61
N GLY A 174 30.36 14.20 -8.78
CA GLY A 174 29.52 14.66 -7.67
C GLY A 174 30.00 14.17 -6.30
N PRO A 175 29.54 14.78 -5.19
CA PRO A 175 29.90 14.36 -3.84
C PRO A 175 29.30 13.00 -3.50
N VAL A 176 30.03 12.21 -2.70
CA VAL A 176 29.55 10.92 -2.17
C VAL A 176 29.28 11.09 -0.68
N PHE A 177 28.01 11.04 -0.27
CA PHE A 177 27.64 11.33 1.11
C PHE A 177 27.79 10.10 2.03
N PRO A 178 28.40 10.23 3.23
CA PRO A 178 28.61 9.12 4.15
C PRO A 178 27.34 8.32 4.46
N TRP A 179 26.20 8.99 4.64
CA TRP A 179 24.91 8.35 4.94
C TRP A 179 24.29 7.54 3.78
N LEU A 180 24.81 7.67 2.56
CA LEU A 180 24.40 6.86 1.40
C LEU A 180 25.31 5.62 1.19
N VAL A 181 26.48 5.60 1.83
CA VAL A 181 27.51 4.55 1.66
C VAL A 181 27.89 3.82 2.94
N LEU A 182 27.49 4.30 4.11
CA LEU A 182 27.69 3.66 5.41
C LEU A 182 26.34 3.34 6.09
N GLY A 183 26.34 2.31 6.92
CA GLY A 183 25.20 1.89 7.73
C GLY A 183 25.61 1.44 9.14
N GLY A 184 24.63 1.47 10.06
CA GLY A 184 24.77 1.05 11.45
C GLY A 184 25.89 1.78 12.20
N TYR A 185 25.78 3.11 12.31
CA TYR A 185 26.77 3.98 12.97
C TYR A 185 26.09 4.99 13.92
N GLU A 186 26.75 5.33 15.03
CA GLU A 186 26.46 6.56 15.78
C GLU A 186 27.35 7.71 15.30
N ASP A 187 28.65 7.42 15.07
CA ASP A 187 29.61 8.25 14.33
C ASP A 187 30.22 7.43 13.18
N TYR A 188 30.50 8.06 12.04
CA TYR A 188 30.82 7.39 10.77
C TYR A 188 31.97 6.37 10.83
N ASN A 189 32.95 6.58 11.72
CA ASN A 189 34.09 5.66 11.90
C ASN A 189 33.67 4.30 12.49
N ASN A 190 32.52 4.24 13.18
CA ASN A 190 31.97 3.04 13.80
C ASN A 190 30.94 2.32 12.90
N ALA A 191 30.94 2.58 11.59
CA ALA A 191 30.01 1.98 10.65
C ALA A 191 30.18 0.46 10.53
N THR A 192 29.10 -0.28 10.82
CA THR A 192 29.06 -1.74 10.77
C THR A 192 28.72 -2.30 9.39
N ALA A 193 28.21 -1.48 8.46
CA ALA A 193 27.87 -1.87 7.10
C ALA A 193 28.33 -0.86 6.03
N LEU A 194 28.65 -1.36 4.84
CA LEU A 194 28.95 -0.59 3.63
C LEU A 194 27.80 -0.75 2.62
N VAL A 195 27.33 0.36 2.02
CA VAL A 195 26.20 0.40 1.09
C VAL A 195 26.68 0.81 -0.31
N LEU A 196 26.67 -0.13 -1.26
CA LEU A 196 27.00 0.15 -2.66
C LEU A 196 25.73 0.36 -3.49
N THR A 197 25.45 1.60 -3.86
CA THR A 197 24.31 1.95 -4.72
C THR A 197 24.76 2.14 -6.17
N LEU A 198 24.17 1.37 -7.11
CA LEU A 198 24.42 1.49 -8.55
C LEU A 198 23.18 2.09 -9.25
N PRO A 199 23.13 3.41 -9.51
CA PRO A 199 22.00 4.03 -10.20
C PRO A 199 21.97 3.63 -11.69
N VAL A 200 20.82 3.13 -12.15
CA VAL A 200 20.61 2.72 -13.55
C VAL A 200 19.47 3.52 -14.17
N ALA A 201 19.70 4.05 -15.37
CA ALA A 201 18.69 4.80 -16.11
C ALA A 201 17.47 3.92 -16.46
N ASN A 202 16.29 4.29 -15.95
CA ASN A 202 15.02 3.64 -16.25
C ASN A 202 14.35 4.28 -17.47
N TYR A 203 13.73 3.47 -18.33
CA TYR A 203 13.10 3.92 -19.58
C TYR A 203 11.59 3.67 -19.52
N LEU A 204 10.80 4.73 -19.73
CA LEU A 204 9.34 4.67 -19.61
C LEU A 204 8.69 3.80 -20.71
N ASN A 205 9.08 4.04 -21.97
CA ASN A 205 8.41 3.48 -23.16
C ASN A 205 9.30 2.58 -24.05
N ASN A 206 10.57 2.34 -23.72
CA ASN A 206 11.44 1.49 -24.53
C ASN A 206 11.45 0.05 -23.97
N THR A 207 10.71 -0.85 -24.63
CA THR A 207 10.59 -2.28 -24.28
C THR A 207 11.82 -3.11 -24.63
N GLU A 208 12.59 -2.69 -25.63
CA GLU A 208 13.75 -3.42 -26.18
C GLU A 208 14.87 -3.62 -25.12
N LYS A 209 14.98 -2.69 -24.16
CA LYS A 209 15.94 -2.77 -23.05
C LYS A 209 15.45 -3.58 -21.82
N ARG A 210 14.21 -4.09 -21.79
CA ARG A 210 13.67 -4.85 -20.64
C ARG A 210 13.80 -6.38 -20.76
N GLY A 211 13.91 -6.93 -21.97
CA GLY A 211 13.75 -8.37 -22.19
C GLY A 211 15.02 -9.20 -22.05
N LYS A 212 15.36 -9.68 -20.83
CA LYS A 212 16.36 -10.77 -20.66
C LYS A 212 16.36 -11.54 -19.33
N LEU A 213 15.19 -11.97 -18.81
CA LEU A 213 15.13 -13.07 -17.82
C LEU A 213 13.80 -13.85 -17.89
N CYS A 214 13.85 -15.12 -17.46
CA CYS A 214 12.77 -16.13 -17.41
C CYS A 214 12.27 -16.74 -18.74
N LEU A 215 12.69 -17.99 -19.04
CA LEU A 215 11.77 -19.16 -19.19
C LEU A 215 12.54 -20.49 -19.41
N ILE A 216 12.49 -21.43 -18.46
CA ILE A 216 12.61 -22.89 -18.68
C ILE A 216 11.88 -23.65 -17.56
N THR A 217 10.95 -24.54 -17.89
CA THR A 217 10.67 -25.78 -17.12
C THR A 217 10.09 -26.84 -18.06
N CYS A 218 10.48 -28.11 -17.90
CA CYS A 218 10.05 -29.22 -18.75
C CYS A 218 9.17 -30.24 -18.01
N ILE A 219 8.39 -31.02 -18.76
CA ILE A 219 7.44 -32.02 -18.27
C ILE A 219 8.11 -33.39 -18.11
N ILE A 220 7.83 -34.10 -17.00
CA ILE A 220 8.02 -35.55 -16.85
C ILE A 220 6.79 -36.13 -16.13
N LEU A 221 6.30 -37.29 -16.60
CA LEU A 221 5.16 -38.01 -16.02
C LEU A 221 5.57 -39.45 -15.66
N ARG A 222 5.00 -40.01 -14.58
CA ARG A 222 5.10 -41.43 -14.24
C ARG A 222 3.84 -41.90 -13.48
N SER A 223 3.38 -43.11 -13.78
CA SER A 223 2.03 -43.59 -13.42
C SER A 223 1.99 -44.52 -12.21
N CYS A 224 0.88 -44.46 -11.47
CA CYS A 224 0.31 -45.56 -10.69
C CYS A 224 -1.23 -45.38 -10.67
N GLY A 225 -2.02 -46.40 -10.33
CA GLY A 225 -3.49 -46.31 -10.37
C GLY A 225 -4.22 -47.42 -9.62
N PHE A 226 -5.51 -47.19 -9.32
CA PHE A 226 -6.42 -48.12 -8.64
C PHE A 226 -7.87 -47.94 -9.14
N GLN A 227 -8.76 -48.90 -8.85
CA GLN A 227 -10.04 -49.10 -9.54
C GLN A 227 -11.05 -49.87 -8.66
N VAL A 228 -12.38 -49.68 -8.72
CA VAL A 228 -13.32 -48.58 -9.10
C VAL A 228 -14.68 -49.06 -8.54
N ASP A 229 -15.47 -48.22 -7.86
CA ASP A 229 -16.90 -48.51 -7.60
C ASP A 229 -17.72 -47.24 -7.26
N SER A 230 -17.48 -46.15 -8.01
CA SER A 230 -17.86 -44.79 -7.62
C SER A 230 -18.34 -43.92 -8.77
N LYS A 231 -19.19 -42.92 -8.50
CA LYS A 231 -19.73 -41.93 -9.46
C LYS A 231 -18.68 -40.92 -9.98
N ILE A 232 -17.45 -41.38 -10.20
CA ILE A 232 -16.33 -40.60 -10.74
C ILE A 232 -16.68 -39.95 -12.08
N SER A 233 -17.45 -40.62 -12.95
CA SER A 233 -17.87 -40.04 -14.25
C SER A 233 -18.66 -38.73 -14.07
N LEU A 234 -19.59 -38.70 -13.11
CA LEU A 234 -20.42 -37.54 -12.84
C LEU A 234 -19.63 -36.43 -12.12
N GLY A 235 -18.71 -36.80 -11.21
CA GLY A 235 -17.81 -35.86 -10.55
C GLY A 235 -16.82 -35.19 -11.49
N ILE A 236 -16.15 -35.96 -12.36
CA ILE A 236 -15.25 -35.43 -13.40
C ILE A 236 -16.03 -34.54 -14.38
N ALA A 237 -17.22 -34.95 -14.82
CA ALA A 237 -18.07 -34.11 -15.66
C ALA A 237 -18.40 -32.75 -15.00
N GLY A 238 -18.71 -32.75 -13.70
CA GLY A 238 -18.93 -31.54 -12.91
C GLY A 238 -17.70 -30.62 -12.87
N ILE A 239 -16.53 -31.17 -12.54
CA ILE A 239 -15.26 -30.42 -12.49
C ILE A 239 -14.90 -29.84 -13.87
N LEU A 240 -15.12 -30.59 -14.96
CA LEU A 240 -14.87 -30.10 -16.32
C LEU A 240 -15.83 -28.97 -16.72
N ILE A 241 -17.10 -29.04 -16.31
CA ILE A 241 -18.08 -27.95 -16.52
C ILE A 241 -17.61 -26.67 -15.82
N VAL A 242 -17.26 -26.75 -14.54
CA VAL A 242 -16.69 -25.62 -13.77
C VAL A 242 -15.44 -25.05 -14.45
N LEU A 243 -14.47 -25.89 -14.82
CA LEU A 243 -13.24 -25.41 -15.46
C LEU A 243 -13.54 -24.73 -16.81
N SER A 244 -14.53 -25.22 -17.55
CA SER A 244 -14.96 -24.59 -18.82
C SER A 244 -15.62 -23.23 -18.63
N SER A 245 -16.33 -22.97 -17.52
CA SER A 245 -16.91 -21.64 -17.23
C SER A 245 -15.83 -20.61 -16.90
N VAL A 246 -14.82 -21.02 -16.12
CA VAL A 246 -13.63 -20.20 -15.80
C VAL A 246 -12.84 -19.86 -17.07
N ILE A 247 -12.52 -20.86 -17.90
CA ILE A 247 -11.82 -20.67 -19.17
C ILE A 247 -12.63 -19.77 -20.12
N SER A 248 -13.96 -19.91 -20.14
CA SER A 248 -14.84 -19.06 -20.97
C SER A 248 -14.83 -17.60 -20.49
N SER A 249 -14.92 -17.34 -19.18
CA SER A 249 -14.83 -15.99 -18.61
C SER A 249 -13.47 -15.34 -18.93
N LEU A 250 -12.37 -16.07 -18.69
CA LEU A 250 -11.02 -15.62 -19.03
C LEU A 250 -10.87 -15.32 -20.53
N GLY A 251 -11.42 -16.17 -21.39
CA GLY A 251 -11.40 -15.99 -22.85
C GLY A 251 -12.17 -14.77 -23.34
N ILE A 252 -13.39 -14.52 -22.80
CA ILE A 252 -14.22 -13.37 -23.17
C ILE A 252 -13.55 -12.05 -22.81
N PHE A 253 -13.00 -11.93 -21.60
CA PHE A 253 -12.31 -10.71 -21.16
C PHE A 253 -10.93 -10.53 -21.80
N SER A 254 -10.24 -11.62 -22.13
CA SER A 254 -9.00 -11.59 -22.95
C SER A 254 -9.28 -11.06 -24.36
N TYR A 255 -10.37 -11.52 -24.99
CA TYR A 255 -10.83 -10.98 -26.29
C TYR A 255 -11.23 -9.50 -26.20
N ALA A 256 -11.77 -9.07 -25.05
CA ALA A 256 -12.04 -7.65 -24.76
C ALA A 256 -10.78 -6.83 -24.38
N GLY A 257 -9.59 -7.41 -24.41
CA GLY A 257 -8.32 -6.72 -24.13
C GLY A 257 -8.07 -6.38 -22.65
N VAL A 258 -8.81 -6.99 -21.72
CA VAL A 258 -8.62 -6.77 -20.28
C VAL A 258 -7.40 -7.55 -19.78
N PRO A 259 -6.41 -6.91 -19.13
CA PRO A 259 -5.22 -7.60 -18.65
C PRO A 259 -5.55 -8.56 -17.49
N LEU A 260 -5.11 -9.81 -17.61
CA LEU A 260 -5.17 -10.80 -16.53
C LEU A 260 -4.14 -10.46 -15.45
N THR A 261 -4.44 -10.82 -14.19
CA THR A 261 -3.54 -10.68 -13.04
C THR A 261 -3.32 -12.02 -12.37
N LEU A 262 -2.25 -12.16 -11.57
CA LEU A 262 -1.97 -13.42 -10.86
C LEU A 262 -3.13 -13.82 -9.93
N ILE A 263 -3.70 -12.86 -9.19
CA ILE A 263 -4.87 -13.06 -8.32
C ILE A 263 -6.08 -13.61 -9.10
N VAL A 264 -6.30 -13.14 -10.32
CA VAL A 264 -7.38 -13.63 -11.21
C VAL A 264 -7.16 -15.09 -11.63
N ILE A 265 -5.92 -15.46 -11.95
CA ILE A 265 -5.56 -16.84 -12.37
C ILE A 265 -5.62 -17.81 -11.19
N GLU A 266 -5.20 -17.37 -10.01
CA GLU A 266 -5.05 -18.18 -8.80
C GLU A 266 -6.38 -18.39 -8.04
N VAL A 267 -7.14 -17.31 -7.80
CA VAL A 267 -8.32 -17.34 -6.91
C VAL A 267 -9.59 -17.78 -7.62
N ILE A 268 -9.79 -17.41 -8.89
CA ILE A 268 -11.07 -17.65 -9.58
C ILE A 268 -11.34 -19.15 -9.85
N PRO A 269 -10.36 -19.99 -10.24
CA PRO A 269 -10.59 -21.43 -10.32
C PRO A 269 -11.03 -22.03 -8.99
N PHE A 270 -10.47 -21.56 -7.86
CA PHE A 270 -10.86 -22.02 -6.52
C PHE A 270 -12.27 -21.54 -6.14
N LEU A 271 -12.59 -20.25 -6.38
CA LEU A 271 -13.91 -19.67 -6.14
C LEU A 271 -15.03 -20.37 -6.93
N VAL A 272 -14.84 -20.58 -8.22
CA VAL A 272 -15.90 -21.10 -9.09
C VAL A 272 -16.04 -22.62 -8.89
N LEU A 273 -14.95 -23.34 -8.63
CA LEU A 273 -15.02 -24.73 -8.18
C LEU A 273 -15.71 -24.87 -6.82
N ALA A 274 -15.50 -23.91 -5.92
CA ALA A 274 -16.20 -23.87 -4.64
C ALA A 274 -17.73 -23.73 -4.81
N VAL A 275 -18.22 -22.81 -5.67
CA VAL A 275 -19.66 -22.62 -5.92
C VAL A 275 -20.26 -23.78 -6.71
N GLY A 276 -19.64 -24.12 -7.84
CA GLY A 276 -20.23 -25.07 -8.78
C GLY A 276 -20.32 -26.50 -8.27
N VAL A 277 -19.37 -26.93 -7.42
CA VAL A 277 -19.43 -28.25 -6.78
C VAL A 277 -20.61 -28.37 -5.82
N ASP A 278 -20.99 -27.32 -5.08
CA ASP A 278 -22.14 -27.39 -4.16
C ASP A 278 -23.47 -27.44 -4.93
N ASN A 279 -23.64 -26.55 -5.92
CA ASN A 279 -24.77 -26.57 -6.84
C ASN A 279 -25.01 -27.97 -7.46
N ILE A 280 -23.93 -28.62 -7.92
CA ILE A 280 -23.93 -30.00 -8.43
C ILE A 280 -24.32 -31.01 -7.34
N PHE A 281 -23.76 -30.87 -6.14
CA PHE A 281 -23.97 -31.81 -5.04
C PHE A 281 -25.39 -31.75 -4.47
N ILE A 282 -26.00 -30.56 -4.40
CA ILE A 282 -27.42 -30.37 -4.02
C ILE A 282 -28.35 -31.05 -5.03
N ILE A 283 -28.10 -30.91 -6.34
CA ILE A 283 -28.88 -31.64 -7.38
C ILE A 283 -28.77 -33.15 -7.15
N VAL A 284 -27.54 -33.68 -7.03
CA VAL A 284 -27.30 -35.12 -6.94
C VAL A 284 -27.86 -35.71 -5.65
N GLN A 285 -27.67 -35.07 -4.49
CA GLN A 285 -28.25 -35.53 -3.23
C GLN A 285 -29.77 -35.46 -3.22
N THR A 286 -30.37 -34.41 -3.79
CA THR A 286 -31.84 -34.32 -3.85
C THR A 286 -32.39 -35.43 -4.76
N PHE A 287 -31.74 -35.72 -5.88
CA PHE A 287 -32.09 -36.86 -6.73
C PHE A 287 -31.94 -38.21 -6.01
N GLN A 288 -30.87 -38.41 -5.24
CA GLN A 288 -30.65 -39.65 -4.47
C GLN A 288 -31.61 -39.85 -3.28
N ARG A 289 -32.34 -38.80 -2.87
CA ARG A 289 -33.32 -38.83 -1.77
C ARG A 289 -34.77 -38.86 -2.25
N ASP A 290 -35.00 -38.75 -3.55
CA ASP A 290 -36.33 -38.73 -4.15
C ASP A 290 -36.73 -40.12 -4.65
N GLU A 291 -37.83 -40.66 -4.12
CA GLU A 291 -38.41 -41.91 -4.60
C GLU A 291 -39.32 -41.63 -5.80
N ARG A 292 -39.08 -42.33 -6.91
CA ARG A 292 -39.85 -42.16 -8.14
C ARG A 292 -41.29 -42.67 -7.97
N MET A 293 -42.27 -41.88 -8.38
CA MET A 293 -43.68 -42.30 -8.32
C MET A 293 -43.97 -43.43 -9.34
N GLN A 294 -45.01 -44.23 -9.06
CA GLN A 294 -45.26 -45.50 -9.78
C GLN A 294 -45.46 -45.32 -11.29
N ASP A 295 -46.11 -44.24 -11.73
CA ASP A 295 -46.36 -43.90 -13.14
C ASP A 295 -45.41 -42.81 -13.70
N GLU A 296 -44.36 -42.42 -12.97
CA GLU A 296 -43.48 -41.30 -13.35
C GLU A 296 -42.28 -41.76 -14.18
N GLU A 297 -42.08 -41.14 -15.35
CA GLU A 297 -40.88 -41.38 -16.18
C GLU A 297 -39.64 -40.67 -15.63
N LEU A 298 -38.44 -41.20 -15.92
CA LEU A 298 -37.16 -40.60 -15.50
C LEU A 298 -37.03 -39.13 -15.92
N HIS A 299 -37.53 -38.76 -17.10
CA HIS A 299 -37.47 -37.38 -17.58
C HIS A 299 -38.39 -36.43 -16.77
N GLN A 300 -39.51 -36.96 -16.27
CA GLN A 300 -40.46 -36.24 -15.43
C GLN A 300 -39.91 -36.09 -14.00
N GLN A 301 -39.34 -37.17 -13.44
CA GLN A 301 -38.71 -37.16 -12.13
C GLN A 301 -37.58 -36.12 -12.06
N ILE A 302 -36.64 -36.14 -13.04
CA ILE A 302 -35.56 -35.14 -13.13
C ILE A 302 -36.13 -33.72 -13.26
N GLY A 303 -37.16 -33.52 -14.09
CA GLY A 303 -37.82 -32.22 -14.25
C GLY A 303 -38.48 -31.71 -12.95
N ARG A 304 -39.12 -32.58 -12.18
CA ARG A 304 -39.73 -32.28 -10.88
C ARG A 304 -38.68 -31.88 -9.85
N ILE A 305 -37.64 -32.69 -9.68
CA ILE A 305 -36.53 -32.43 -8.75
C ILE A 305 -35.83 -31.12 -9.11
N LEU A 306 -35.56 -30.88 -10.40
CA LEU A 306 -34.96 -29.64 -10.87
C LEU A 306 -35.86 -28.42 -10.60
N GLY A 307 -37.18 -28.55 -10.78
CA GLY A 307 -38.15 -27.49 -10.49
C GLY A 307 -38.19 -27.07 -9.02
N ASP A 308 -38.00 -28.01 -8.09
CA ASP A 308 -37.97 -27.70 -6.65
C ASP A 308 -36.58 -27.18 -6.20
N VAL A 309 -35.48 -27.67 -6.78
CA VAL A 309 -34.09 -27.29 -6.42
C VAL A 309 -33.59 -26.02 -7.11
N ALA A 310 -33.76 -25.88 -8.44
CA ALA A 310 -33.14 -24.81 -9.22
C ALA A 310 -33.43 -23.37 -8.74
N PRO A 311 -34.60 -23.03 -8.17
CA PRO A 311 -34.80 -21.68 -7.62
C PRO A 311 -34.03 -21.41 -6.32
N SER A 312 -33.43 -22.41 -5.67
CA SER A 312 -32.38 -22.19 -4.65
C SER A 312 -31.06 -21.77 -5.31
N MET A 313 -30.64 -22.50 -6.34
CA MET A 313 -29.36 -22.28 -7.03
C MET A 313 -29.34 -20.94 -7.80
N LEU A 314 -30.47 -20.58 -8.40
CA LEU A 314 -30.64 -19.27 -9.05
C LEU A 314 -30.52 -18.12 -8.03
N LEU A 315 -30.99 -18.32 -6.80
CA LEU A 315 -30.89 -17.33 -5.73
C LEU A 315 -29.45 -17.13 -5.25
N SER A 316 -28.70 -18.21 -4.98
CA SER A 316 -27.28 -18.12 -4.62
C SER A 316 -26.46 -17.51 -5.76
N SER A 317 -26.35 -18.19 -6.90
CA SER A 317 -25.45 -17.80 -7.99
C SER A 317 -25.78 -16.43 -8.61
N PHE A 318 -27.05 -16.00 -8.68
CA PHE A 318 -27.37 -14.64 -9.14
C PHE A 318 -27.01 -13.56 -8.10
N SER A 319 -27.18 -13.83 -6.81
CA SER A 319 -26.81 -12.88 -5.75
C SER A 319 -25.29 -12.71 -5.65
N GLU A 320 -24.53 -13.80 -5.81
CA GLU A 320 -23.06 -13.80 -5.86
C GLU A 320 -22.55 -13.06 -7.08
N ALA A 321 -23.05 -13.40 -8.27
CA ALA A 321 -22.65 -12.71 -9.51
C ALA A 321 -22.91 -11.21 -9.41
N LEU A 322 -24.10 -10.79 -8.93
CA LEU A 322 -24.42 -9.38 -8.74
C LEU A 322 -23.52 -8.70 -7.68
N ALA A 323 -23.22 -9.38 -6.56
CA ALA A 323 -22.31 -8.87 -5.54
C ALA A 323 -20.88 -8.68 -6.07
N PHE A 324 -20.37 -9.61 -6.88
CA PHE A 324 -19.08 -9.47 -7.54
C PHE A 324 -19.09 -8.36 -8.61
N PHE A 325 -20.10 -8.29 -9.48
CA PHE A 325 -20.20 -7.21 -10.47
C PHE A 325 -20.28 -5.82 -9.81
N LEU A 326 -20.95 -5.67 -8.67
CA LEU A 326 -20.98 -4.40 -7.95
C LEU A 326 -19.66 -4.10 -7.23
N GLY A 327 -18.88 -5.11 -6.83
CA GLY A 327 -17.48 -4.93 -6.40
C GLY A 327 -16.55 -4.33 -7.48
N SER A 328 -16.95 -4.37 -8.76
CA SER A 328 -16.21 -3.72 -9.86
C SER A 328 -16.31 -2.19 -9.86
N LEU A 329 -17.16 -1.61 -9.00
CA LEU A 329 -17.23 -0.18 -8.74
C LEU A 329 -16.02 0.34 -7.93
N SER A 330 -15.24 -0.56 -7.32
CA SER A 330 -14.01 -0.22 -6.62
C SER A 330 -12.98 0.49 -7.52
N HIS A 331 -12.26 1.47 -6.96
CA HIS A 331 -11.19 2.18 -7.67
C HIS A 331 -9.90 1.34 -7.80
N MET A 332 -9.74 0.27 -7.01
CA MET A 332 -8.56 -0.59 -7.01
C MET A 332 -8.57 -1.55 -8.21
N PRO A 333 -7.61 -1.47 -9.17
CA PRO A 333 -7.66 -2.25 -10.40
C PRO A 333 -7.65 -3.78 -10.20
N ALA A 334 -6.98 -4.26 -9.15
CA ALA A 334 -6.95 -5.68 -8.80
C ALA A 334 -8.34 -6.20 -8.37
N VAL A 335 -9.01 -5.50 -7.46
CA VAL A 335 -10.37 -5.83 -7.00
C VAL A 335 -11.34 -5.73 -8.19
N LYS A 336 -11.25 -4.64 -8.95
CA LYS A 336 -12.11 -4.38 -10.10
C LYS A 336 -12.03 -5.44 -11.20
N THR A 337 -10.81 -5.84 -11.60
CA THR A 337 -10.63 -6.90 -12.60
C THR A 337 -11.15 -8.23 -12.07
N PHE A 338 -10.73 -8.64 -10.86
CA PHE A 338 -11.21 -9.85 -10.19
C PHE A 338 -12.74 -9.94 -10.17
N SER A 339 -13.41 -8.87 -9.73
CA SER A 339 -14.87 -8.75 -9.70
C SER A 339 -15.56 -9.02 -11.03
N PHE A 340 -15.01 -8.52 -12.16
CA PHE A 340 -15.56 -8.77 -13.48
C PHE A 340 -15.39 -10.23 -13.91
N PHE A 341 -14.18 -10.79 -13.82
CA PHE A 341 -13.91 -12.18 -14.18
C PHE A 341 -14.74 -13.17 -13.34
N ALA A 342 -14.86 -12.92 -12.03
CA ALA A 342 -15.61 -13.76 -11.10
C ALA A 342 -17.13 -13.71 -11.35
N GLY A 343 -17.70 -12.51 -11.48
CA GLY A 343 -19.14 -12.34 -11.74
C GLY A 343 -19.59 -12.99 -13.05
N LEU A 344 -18.78 -12.89 -14.11
CA LEU A 344 -19.08 -13.56 -15.39
C LEU A 344 -18.91 -15.08 -15.29
N ALA A 345 -17.88 -15.58 -14.61
CA ALA A 345 -17.64 -17.01 -14.49
C ALA A 345 -18.80 -17.71 -13.77
N ILE A 346 -19.33 -17.14 -12.68
CA ILE A 346 -20.46 -17.70 -11.92
C ILE A 346 -21.75 -17.74 -12.77
N ILE A 347 -22.00 -16.74 -13.62
CA ILE A 347 -23.14 -16.77 -14.56
C ILE A 347 -22.98 -17.90 -15.59
N ILE A 348 -21.80 -18.05 -16.19
CA ILE A 348 -21.54 -19.12 -17.16
C ILE A 348 -21.62 -20.50 -16.49
N ASP A 349 -21.10 -20.62 -15.26
CA ASP A 349 -21.13 -21.85 -14.46
C ASP A 349 -22.57 -22.31 -14.18
N PHE A 350 -23.44 -21.41 -13.69
CA PHE A 350 -24.86 -21.68 -13.49
C PHE A 350 -25.57 -22.10 -14.80
N ILE A 351 -25.29 -21.43 -15.92
CA ILE A 351 -25.88 -21.76 -17.23
C ILE A 351 -25.45 -23.15 -17.70
N LEU A 352 -24.18 -23.52 -17.52
CA LEU A 352 -23.67 -24.85 -17.90
C LEU A 352 -24.15 -25.96 -16.96
N GLN A 353 -24.38 -25.67 -15.67
CA GLN A 353 -24.98 -26.61 -14.73
C GLN A 353 -26.44 -26.92 -15.07
N ILE A 354 -27.27 -25.89 -15.25
CA ILE A 354 -28.71 -26.09 -15.50
C ILE A 354 -29.00 -26.75 -16.85
N SER A 355 -28.05 -26.71 -17.80
CA SER A 355 -28.17 -27.32 -19.13
C SER A 355 -27.34 -28.60 -19.30
N CYS A 356 -26.02 -28.50 -19.25
CA CYS A 356 -25.09 -29.59 -19.54
C CYS A 356 -25.06 -30.63 -18.42
N PHE A 357 -24.93 -30.20 -17.16
CA PHE A 357 -24.86 -31.15 -16.03
C PHE A 357 -26.16 -31.96 -15.86
N VAL A 358 -27.33 -31.32 -15.97
CA VAL A 358 -28.63 -32.01 -15.94
C VAL A 358 -28.76 -33.03 -17.08
N SER A 359 -28.30 -32.68 -18.28
CA SER A 359 -28.30 -33.59 -19.43
C SER A 359 -27.37 -34.78 -19.22
N LEU A 360 -26.18 -34.57 -18.65
CA LEU A 360 -25.23 -35.63 -18.32
C LEU A 360 -25.73 -36.52 -17.17
N LEU A 361 -26.42 -35.97 -16.17
CA LEU A 361 -27.06 -36.72 -15.09
C LEU A 361 -28.11 -37.70 -15.65
N GLY A 362 -28.97 -37.24 -16.56
CA GLY A 362 -29.94 -38.10 -17.25
C GLY A 362 -29.31 -39.23 -18.08
N LEU A 363 -28.11 -39.00 -18.62
CA LEU A 363 -27.33 -40.01 -19.34
C LEU A 363 -26.59 -40.98 -18.39
N ASP A 364 -26.06 -40.51 -17.26
CA ASP A 364 -25.41 -41.33 -16.22
C ASP A 364 -26.40 -42.34 -15.62
N ILE A 365 -27.61 -41.89 -15.26
CA ILE A 365 -28.68 -42.74 -14.73
C ILE A 365 -29.13 -43.81 -15.75
N LYS A 366 -29.03 -43.51 -17.05
CA LYS A 366 -29.36 -44.43 -18.15
C LYS A 366 -28.23 -45.44 -18.46
N ARG A 367 -27.06 -45.36 -17.81
CA ARG A 367 -25.83 -46.06 -18.21
C ARG A 367 -25.19 -46.91 -17.11
N LEU A 368 -25.92 -47.90 -16.61
CA LEU A 368 -25.37 -48.93 -15.71
C LEU A 368 -24.43 -49.90 -16.47
N PHE A 369 -23.13 -49.61 -16.39
CA PHE A 369 -21.96 -50.41 -16.80
C PHE A 369 -21.74 -50.65 -18.32
N PRO A 370 -20.48 -50.71 -18.83
CA PRO A 370 -19.22 -50.23 -18.23
C PRO A 370 -18.27 -49.46 -19.21
N ARG A 371 -17.11 -49.02 -18.67
CA ARG A 371 -15.84 -48.62 -19.33
C ARG A 371 -15.82 -47.38 -20.25
N VAL A 372 -15.32 -46.26 -19.69
CA VAL A 372 -14.05 -45.60 -20.10
C VAL A 372 -13.40 -45.05 -18.81
N SER A 373 -12.06 -45.05 -18.70
CA SER A 373 -11.32 -44.46 -17.57
C SER A 373 -10.77 -43.07 -17.94
N ALA A 374 -10.78 -42.12 -17.00
CA ALA A 374 -10.34 -40.74 -17.23
C ALA A 374 -9.49 -40.19 -16.05
N VAL A 375 -8.83 -39.05 -16.30
CA VAL A 375 -7.71 -38.49 -15.52
C VAL A 375 -8.19 -37.46 -14.49
N TYR A 376 -7.46 -37.33 -13.37
CA TYR A 376 -7.57 -36.22 -12.42
C TYR A 376 -6.38 -35.25 -12.54
N MET A 377 -6.65 -33.98 -12.23
CA MET A 377 -5.69 -32.87 -12.35
C MET A 377 -5.39 -32.28 -10.97
N PHE A 378 -4.11 -31.96 -10.72
CA PHE A 378 -3.68 -31.10 -9.63
C PHE A 378 -2.85 -29.95 -10.20
N ILE A 379 -3.07 -28.75 -9.67
CA ILE A 379 -2.30 -27.54 -9.98
C ILE A 379 -1.51 -27.15 -8.72
N LEU A 380 -0.25 -26.76 -8.90
CA LEU A 380 0.57 -26.16 -7.86
C LEU A 380 1.18 -24.86 -8.43
N ASP A 381 0.86 -23.74 -7.81
CA ASP A 381 1.29 -22.41 -8.26
C ASP A 381 2.59 -21.95 -7.57
N TRP A 382 3.27 -20.98 -8.16
CA TRP A 382 4.60 -20.50 -7.75
C TRP A 382 4.60 -19.01 -7.42
N SER A 383 4.71 -18.64 -6.14
CA SER A 383 5.20 -17.32 -5.74
C SER A 383 5.96 -17.33 -4.40
N LEU A 384 7.25 -16.98 -4.50
CA LEU A 384 8.30 -16.84 -3.46
C LEU A 384 8.36 -17.89 -2.32
N SER A 385 9.51 -18.56 -2.20
CA SER A 385 9.84 -19.34 -1.01
C SER A 385 10.16 -18.43 0.19
N GLY A 386 10.02 -18.96 1.40
CA GLY A 386 10.53 -18.32 2.63
C GLY A 386 12.05 -18.19 2.66
N ASP A 387 12.77 -18.94 1.83
CA ASP A 387 14.24 -18.93 1.72
C ASP A 387 14.75 -17.82 0.77
N SER A 388 14.07 -16.68 0.70
CA SER A 388 14.37 -15.60 -0.25
C SER A 388 15.36 -14.58 0.33
N TYR A 389 16.49 -14.38 -0.36
CA TYR A 389 17.50 -13.35 -0.06
C TYR A 389 16.92 -11.92 0.05
N VAL A 390 15.72 -11.68 -0.50
CA VAL A 390 15.00 -10.41 -0.41
C VAL A 390 14.53 -10.14 1.02
N LEU A 391 14.23 -11.17 1.81
CA LEU A 391 13.89 -11.04 3.23
C LEU A 391 15.12 -10.63 4.05
N ASP A 392 16.27 -11.29 3.83
CA ASP A 392 17.55 -10.92 4.46
C ASP A 392 17.96 -9.49 4.07
N TYR A 393 17.76 -9.12 2.79
CA TYR A 393 17.97 -7.75 2.31
C TYR A 393 17.08 -6.74 3.05
N PHE A 394 15.79 -7.01 3.26
CA PHE A 394 14.91 -6.11 4.02
C PHE A 394 15.26 -6.06 5.52
N GLY A 395 15.70 -7.17 6.11
CA GLY A 395 16.26 -7.20 7.47
C GLY A 395 17.45 -6.25 7.60
N ASN A 396 18.49 -6.49 6.79
CA ASN A 396 19.69 -5.65 6.73
C ASN A 396 19.37 -4.18 6.40
N LEU A 397 18.41 -3.93 5.51
CA LEU A 397 17.95 -2.57 5.20
C LEU A 397 17.35 -1.89 6.44
N SER A 398 16.54 -2.62 7.22
CA SER A 398 15.88 -2.10 8.42
C SER A 398 16.82 -1.87 9.61
N GLU A 399 17.91 -2.63 9.69
CA GLU A 399 18.90 -2.59 10.77
C GLU A 399 20.01 -1.56 10.50
N TYR A 400 20.60 -1.57 9.30
CA TYR A 400 21.80 -0.78 9.01
C TYR A 400 21.54 0.57 8.32
N LEU A 401 20.55 0.68 7.42
CA LEU A 401 20.42 1.90 6.60
C LEU A 401 19.93 3.09 7.43
N HIS A 402 20.52 4.27 7.18
CA HIS A 402 20.24 5.47 7.98
C HIS A 402 19.27 6.46 7.31
N THR A 403 19.09 6.39 6.00
CA THR A 403 18.16 7.24 5.23
C THR A 403 17.07 6.41 4.57
N GLY A 404 15.86 6.95 4.52
CA GLY A 404 14.78 6.40 3.70
C GLY A 404 14.94 6.73 2.22
N PRO A 405 13.94 6.37 1.39
CA PRO A 405 13.93 6.75 -0.02
C PRO A 405 13.91 8.28 -0.20
N PRO A 406 14.46 8.79 -1.32
CA PRO A 406 14.43 10.21 -1.63
C PRO A 406 13.01 10.70 -1.91
N VAL A 407 12.77 11.97 -1.62
CA VAL A 407 11.53 12.71 -1.94
C VAL A 407 11.88 13.95 -2.73
N TYR A 408 11.12 14.18 -3.80
CA TYR A 408 11.28 15.29 -4.72
C TYR A 408 10.07 16.21 -4.55
N PHE A 409 10.27 17.42 -4.04
CA PHE A 409 9.25 18.45 -4.00
C PHE A 409 9.25 19.16 -5.35
N VAL A 410 8.29 18.79 -6.20
CA VAL A 410 8.20 19.24 -7.60
C VAL A 410 7.35 20.50 -7.65
N VAL A 411 7.95 21.61 -8.08
CA VAL A 411 7.25 22.85 -8.42
C VAL A 411 6.72 22.70 -9.85
N ARG A 412 5.43 22.93 -10.06
CA ARG A 412 4.78 22.85 -11.37
C ARG A 412 5.17 24.03 -12.28
N ASP A 413 4.95 23.83 -13.57
CA ASP A 413 5.03 24.89 -14.57
C ASP A 413 4.18 26.11 -14.17
N GLY A 414 4.75 27.33 -14.30
CA GLY A 414 4.04 28.59 -14.11
C GLY A 414 4.61 29.53 -13.03
N HIS A 415 5.60 29.10 -12.25
CA HIS A 415 6.27 29.94 -11.25
C HIS A 415 7.34 30.86 -11.87
N ASP A 416 7.34 32.16 -11.55
CA ASP A 416 8.25 33.13 -12.17
C ASP A 416 9.53 33.40 -11.36
N TYR A 417 10.53 32.53 -11.56
CA TYR A 417 11.88 32.62 -11.01
C TYR A 417 12.69 33.87 -11.46
N ARG A 418 12.21 34.65 -12.44
CA ARG A 418 12.92 35.83 -12.95
C ARG A 418 12.65 37.08 -12.10
N THR A 419 11.67 37.01 -11.20
CA THR A 419 11.28 38.11 -10.30
C THR A 419 11.86 37.90 -8.90
N SER A 420 12.27 38.97 -8.21
CA SER A 420 12.75 38.88 -6.82
C SER A 420 11.69 38.29 -5.87
N PHE A 421 10.41 38.56 -6.12
CA PHE A 421 9.28 37.97 -5.38
C PHE A 421 9.22 36.44 -5.56
N GLY A 422 9.20 35.95 -6.80
CA GLY A 422 9.17 34.51 -7.08
C GLY A 422 10.44 33.78 -6.63
N GLN A 423 11.60 34.44 -6.65
CA GLN A 423 12.83 33.90 -6.05
C GLN A 423 12.69 33.76 -4.53
N ASN A 424 12.21 34.80 -3.83
CA ASN A 424 12.07 34.83 -2.39
C ASN A 424 11.09 33.79 -1.81
N GLN A 425 10.07 33.42 -2.57
CA GLN A 425 9.14 32.33 -2.22
C GLN A 425 9.80 30.94 -2.26
N VAL A 426 10.98 30.79 -2.87
CA VAL A 426 11.62 29.49 -3.10
C VAL A 426 12.95 29.33 -2.37
N CYS A 427 13.85 30.30 -2.46
CA CYS A 427 15.25 30.18 -2.00
C CYS A 427 15.42 30.09 -0.47
N GLY A 428 16.54 29.55 -0.01
CA GLY A 428 16.87 29.40 1.43
C GLY A 428 17.86 30.42 2.00
N GLY A 429 18.64 31.08 1.15
CA GLY A 429 19.73 31.97 1.58
C GLY A 429 19.33 33.37 2.06
N VAL A 430 20.34 34.22 2.23
CA VAL A 430 20.21 35.62 2.67
C VAL A 430 19.19 36.40 1.85
N GLY A 431 18.17 36.96 2.51
CA GLY A 431 17.13 37.81 1.91
C GLY A 431 15.96 37.07 1.25
N CYS A 432 15.86 35.75 1.39
CA CYS A 432 14.65 34.97 1.05
C CYS A 432 13.56 35.13 2.13
N ASN A 433 12.35 34.65 1.88
CA ASN A 433 11.31 34.66 2.92
C ASN A 433 11.52 33.56 3.98
N ASN A 434 11.07 33.80 5.21
CA ASN A 434 11.08 32.79 6.28
C ASN A 434 10.10 31.61 6.02
N ASP A 435 9.12 31.79 5.14
CA ASP A 435 8.16 30.77 4.69
C ASP A 435 8.47 30.23 3.28
N SER A 436 9.69 30.42 2.76
CA SER A 436 10.06 29.90 1.45
C SER A 436 10.02 28.37 1.37
N LEU A 437 9.90 27.81 0.16
CA LEU A 437 9.92 26.37 -0.11
C LEU A 437 11.12 25.68 0.56
N VAL A 438 12.33 26.21 0.38
CA VAL A 438 13.57 25.65 0.95
C VAL A 438 13.59 25.81 2.46
N GLN A 439 13.18 26.95 3.01
CA GLN A 439 13.17 27.18 4.47
C GLN A 439 12.10 26.33 5.18
N GLN A 440 10.96 26.03 4.54
CA GLN A 440 9.94 25.11 5.08
C GLN A 440 10.43 23.66 5.08
N ILE A 441 11.06 23.17 4.00
CA ILE A 441 11.61 21.80 3.98
C ILE A 441 12.80 21.67 4.94
N TYR A 442 13.65 22.69 5.07
CA TYR A 442 14.69 22.75 6.10
C TYR A 442 14.09 22.61 7.50
N THR A 443 13.05 23.40 7.79
CA THR A 443 12.34 23.37 9.09
C THR A 443 11.68 22.02 9.36
N ALA A 444 11.15 21.37 8.33
CA ALA A 444 10.62 20.00 8.42
C ALA A 444 11.71 18.93 8.64
N SER A 445 12.94 19.16 8.16
CA SER A 445 14.09 18.27 8.43
C SER A 445 14.69 18.42 9.84
N LEU A 446 14.30 19.45 10.59
CA LEU A 446 14.53 19.54 12.04
C LEU A 446 13.50 18.71 12.85
N MET A 447 12.45 18.19 12.20
CA MET A 447 11.52 17.22 12.78
C MET A 447 11.97 15.78 12.48
N ARG A 448 11.51 14.82 13.28
CA ARG A 448 11.92 13.40 13.27
C ARG A 448 11.48 12.58 12.04
N GLN A 449 11.10 13.20 10.93
CA GLN A 449 10.42 12.56 9.79
C GLN A 449 11.11 12.77 8.43
N PHE A 450 11.82 13.89 8.24
CA PHE A 450 12.76 14.07 7.13
C PHE A 450 14.15 14.16 7.75
N ARG A 451 15.10 13.32 7.33
CA ARG A 451 16.43 13.26 7.99
C ARG A 451 17.43 14.28 7.43
N ILE A 452 17.13 14.86 6.27
CA ILE A 452 18.09 15.59 5.43
C ILE A 452 17.44 16.86 4.87
N THR A 453 18.17 17.97 4.97
CA THR A 453 17.84 19.29 4.45
C THR A 453 17.64 19.28 2.92
N PRO A 454 16.90 20.23 2.33
CA PRO A 454 16.68 20.28 0.88
C PRO A 454 17.94 20.72 0.12
N SER A 455 18.27 20.04 -0.98
CA SER A 455 19.20 20.61 -1.97
C SER A 455 18.48 21.66 -2.83
N SER A 456 19.14 22.79 -3.08
CA SER A 456 18.56 23.95 -3.78
C SER A 456 19.42 24.39 -4.95
N TRP A 457 18.93 24.12 -6.16
CA TRP A 457 19.57 24.58 -7.41
C TRP A 457 19.61 26.11 -7.51
N LEU A 458 18.63 26.80 -6.90
CA LEU A 458 18.45 28.25 -7.01
C LEU A 458 19.46 29.01 -6.14
N ASP A 459 19.75 28.51 -4.94
CA ASP A 459 20.73 29.11 -4.03
C ASP A 459 22.17 28.91 -4.54
N ASP A 460 22.51 27.71 -5.02
CA ASP A 460 23.83 27.47 -5.64
C ASP A 460 24.01 28.20 -6.98
N TYR A 461 22.92 28.37 -7.77
CA TYR A 461 22.94 29.23 -8.96
C TYR A 461 23.27 30.69 -8.60
N PHE A 462 22.65 31.26 -7.56
CA PHE A 462 22.98 32.61 -7.11
C PHE A 462 24.44 32.72 -6.65
N ASP A 463 24.95 31.71 -5.95
CA ASP A 463 26.36 31.65 -5.54
C ASP A 463 27.35 31.51 -6.70
N TRP A 464 26.97 30.80 -7.77
CA TRP A 464 27.78 30.64 -8.98
C TRP A 464 27.78 31.90 -9.87
N VAL A 465 26.69 32.69 -9.86
CA VAL A 465 26.58 33.97 -10.59
C VAL A 465 27.23 35.16 -9.85
N LYS A 466 27.42 35.09 -8.52
CA LYS A 466 28.01 36.18 -7.71
C LYS A 466 29.36 36.65 -8.29
N PRO A 467 29.59 37.97 -8.50
CA PRO A 467 30.82 38.50 -9.07
C PRO A 467 32.06 38.29 -8.19
N GLN A 468 31.86 38.00 -6.90
CA GLN A 468 32.93 37.55 -5.98
C GLN A 468 33.47 36.15 -6.32
N SER A 469 32.75 35.36 -7.13
CA SER A 469 33.19 34.03 -7.57
C SER A 469 33.97 34.08 -8.89
N SER A 470 34.88 33.13 -9.04
CA SER A 470 35.58 32.81 -10.31
C SER A 470 34.75 31.94 -11.27
N CYS A 471 33.52 31.58 -10.88
CA CYS A 471 32.66 30.61 -11.57
C CYS A 471 32.08 31.16 -12.88
N CYS A 472 31.09 32.05 -12.81
CA CYS A 472 30.44 32.59 -14.00
C CYS A 472 31.32 33.60 -14.72
N ARG A 473 31.90 33.19 -15.85
CA ARG A 473 32.60 34.04 -16.82
C ARG A 473 32.15 33.73 -18.24
N TYR A 474 32.26 34.70 -19.14
CA TYR A 474 31.94 34.53 -20.56
C TYR A 474 32.95 35.27 -21.45
N TYR A 475 33.09 34.82 -22.69
CA TYR A 475 33.94 35.46 -23.69
C TYR A 475 33.30 36.77 -24.18
N ASN A 476 33.98 37.90 -23.99
CA ASN A 476 33.46 39.22 -24.38
C ASN A 476 33.17 39.32 -25.89
N ASN A 477 33.89 38.56 -26.71
CA ASN A 477 33.81 38.60 -28.18
C ASN A 477 32.67 37.75 -28.77
N THR A 478 32.20 36.71 -28.07
CA THR A 478 31.24 35.72 -28.61
C THR A 478 30.00 35.51 -27.73
N GLY A 479 30.01 36.01 -26.48
CA GLY A 479 28.94 35.77 -25.50
C GLY A 479 28.93 34.35 -24.91
N ALA A 480 29.78 33.45 -25.38
CA ALA A 480 29.82 32.05 -24.95
C ALA A 480 30.41 31.88 -23.54
N PHE A 481 29.99 30.85 -22.82
CA PHE A 481 30.49 30.52 -21.48
C PHE A 481 32.00 30.23 -21.48
N CYS A 482 32.71 30.69 -20.44
CA CYS A 482 34.14 30.47 -20.22
C CYS A 482 34.37 29.79 -18.86
N ASN A 483 34.57 28.47 -18.89
CA ASN A 483 34.81 27.63 -17.70
C ASN A 483 35.90 28.21 -16.78
N ALA A 484 35.70 28.14 -15.47
CA ALA A 484 36.59 28.69 -14.44
C ALA A 484 38.07 28.25 -14.56
N SER A 485 38.34 27.09 -15.17
CA SER A 485 39.69 26.57 -15.41
C SER A 485 40.52 27.44 -16.36
N VAL A 486 39.89 28.06 -17.36
CA VAL A 486 40.52 28.79 -18.48
C VAL A 486 41.19 30.09 -18.01
N VAL A 487 42.32 30.46 -18.63
CA VAL A 487 43.15 31.63 -18.27
C VAL A 487 43.24 32.64 -19.42
N ASP A 488 42.21 32.71 -20.25
CA ASP A 488 42.12 33.61 -21.40
C ASP A 488 41.71 35.03 -20.94
N PRO A 489 42.46 36.10 -21.31
CA PRO A 489 42.16 37.47 -20.90
C PRO A 489 40.88 38.05 -21.54
N SER A 490 40.29 37.40 -22.53
CA SER A 490 38.99 37.78 -23.13
C SER A 490 37.77 37.26 -22.35
N CYS A 491 37.98 36.44 -21.31
CA CYS A 491 36.92 35.98 -20.41
C CYS A 491 36.66 36.98 -19.28
N VAL A 492 35.48 37.61 -19.31
CA VAL A 492 35.02 38.57 -18.30
C VAL A 492 34.00 37.92 -17.35
N HIS A 493 33.88 38.44 -16.12
CA HIS A 493 32.86 37.98 -15.16
C HIS A 493 31.45 38.28 -15.68
N CYS A 494 30.49 37.37 -15.43
CA CYS A 494 29.09 37.52 -15.84
C CYS A 494 28.40 38.76 -15.28
N ARG A 495 28.77 39.15 -14.05
CA ARG A 495 28.25 40.31 -13.33
C ARG A 495 29.42 41.22 -12.98
N ALA A 496 29.19 42.54 -12.99
CA ALA A 496 30.21 43.50 -12.58
C ALA A 496 30.42 43.49 -11.06
N MET A 497 31.63 43.79 -10.59
CA MET A 497 31.97 43.92 -9.16
C MET A 497 31.49 45.26 -8.57
N THR A 498 30.21 45.58 -8.79
CA THR A 498 29.52 46.81 -8.35
C THR A 498 28.43 46.47 -7.33
N PRO A 499 27.95 47.42 -6.51
CA PRO A 499 26.84 47.18 -5.59
C PRO A 499 25.57 46.63 -6.28
N SER A 500 25.25 47.11 -7.48
CA SER A 500 24.16 46.59 -8.32
C SER A 500 24.46 45.20 -8.92
N GLY A 501 25.72 44.90 -9.22
CA GLY A 501 26.14 43.59 -9.73
C GLY A 501 26.17 42.48 -8.66
N LYS A 502 26.42 42.84 -7.40
CA LYS A 502 26.30 41.96 -6.21
C LYS A 502 24.87 41.49 -5.95
N GLN A 503 23.86 42.26 -6.37
CA GLN A 503 22.46 41.86 -6.22
C GLN A 503 22.12 40.67 -7.13
N ARG A 504 21.10 39.88 -6.75
CA ARG A 504 20.66 38.70 -7.49
C ARG A 504 20.29 39.03 -8.95
N PRO A 505 20.54 38.12 -9.90
CA PRO A 505 20.11 38.30 -11.28
C PRO A 505 18.58 38.23 -11.38
N ASN A 506 17.99 39.25 -12.01
CA ASN A 506 16.55 39.36 -12.27
C ASN A 506 16.30 39.51 -13.78
N GLY A 507 15.10 39.19 -14.23
CA GLY A 507 14.67 39.38 -15.62
C GLY A 507 15.55 38.60 -16.62
N THR A 508 16.12 39.32 -17.59
CA THR A 508 16.93 38.74 -18.67
C THR A 508 18.25 38.17 -18.20
N ASP A 509 18.89 38.76 -17.18
CA ASP A 509 20.17 38.27 -16.65
C ASP A 509 20.03 36.86 -16.06
N PHE A 510 18.89 36.59 -15.42
CA PHE A 510 18.60 35.27 -14.84
C PHE A 510 18.63 34.18 -15.92
N MET A 511 17.81 34.33 -16.96
CA MET A 511 17.75 33.36 -18.06
C MET A 511 19.01 33.34 -18.92
N LYS A 512 19.77 34.43 -19.01
CA LYS A 512 21.06 34.47 -19.73
C LYS A 512 22.10 33.53 -19.11
N PHE A 513 22.20 33.50 -17.77
CA PHE A 513 23.25 32.74 -17.08
C PHE A 513 22.81 31.35 -16.60
N LEU A 514 21.50 31.07 -16.51
CA LEU A 514 20.99 29.78 -16.04
C LEU A 514 21.38 28.57 -16.93
N PRO A 515 21.29 28.61 -18.28
CA PRO A 515 21.76 27.51 -19.12
C PRO A 515 23.27 27.27 -18.98
N MET A 516 24.06 28.32 -18.78
CA MET A 516 25.50 28.20 -18.54
C MET A 516 25.78 27.42 -17.25
N PHE A 517 25.12 27.79 -16.14
CA PHE A 517 25.21 27.07 -14.86
C PHE A 517 24.84 25.60 -14.98
N LEU A 518 23.74 25.28 -15.66
CA LEU A 518 23.28 23.91 -15.88
C LEU A 518 24.20 23.09 -16.81
N SER A 519 25.09 23.75 -17.56
CA SER A 519 26.13 23.12 -18.39
C SER A 519 27.52 23.06 -17.74
N ASP A 520 27.77 23.85 -16.68
CA ASP A 520 29.09 23.93 -16.07
C ASP A 520 29.36 22.74 -15.15
N ASN A 521 30.53 22.13 -15.32
CA ASN A 521 30.94 20.95 -14.57
C ASN A 521 31.82 21.37 -13.38
N PRO A 522 31.55 20.85 -12.16
CA PRO A 522 32.30 21.20 -10.97
C PRO A 522 33.78 20.85 -11.15
N ASN A 523 34.64 21.79 -10.78
CA ASN A 523 36.09 21.73 -10.99
C ASN A 523 36.82 22.39 -9.82
N ILE A 524 38.14 22.19 -9.72
CA ILE A 524 38.94 22.62 -8.56
C ILE A 524 38.88 24.15 -8.34
N LYS A 525 38.64 24.97 -9.38
CA LYS A 525 38.48 26.43 -9.28
C LYS A 525 37.03 26.90 -9.09
N CYS A 526 36.04 26.01 -9.27
CA CYS A 526 34.62 26.28 -9.07
C CYS A 526 33.88 24.96 -8.78
N GLY A 527 33.68 24.66 -7.49
CA GLY A 527 32.96 23.46 -7.05
C GLY A 527 31.43 23.51 -7.25
N LYS A 528 30.88 24.66 -7.66
CA LYS A 528 29.43 24.92 -7.76
C LYS A 528 28.85 24.77 -9.18
N GLY A 529 29.48 23.95 -10.03
CA GLY A 529 28.97 23.68 -11.38
C GLY A 529 27.65 22.90 -11.34
N GLY A 530 26.59 23.47 -11.92
CA GLY A 530 25.23 22.93 -11.80
C GLY A 530 24.97 21.64 -12.58
N HIS A 531 25.83 21.28 -13.55
CA HIS A 531 25.59 20.14 -14.45
C HIS A 531 25.45 18.79 -13.75
N ALA A 532 26.26 18.53 -12.71
CA ALA A 532 26.28 17.22 -12.03
C ALA A 532 25.05 16.98 -11.13
N ALA A 533 24.48 18.04 -10.55
CA ALA A 533 23.40 17.95 -9.55
C ALA A 533 22.03 18.42 -10.06
N TYR A 534 22.00 19.39 -10.98
CA TYR A 534 20.79 20.16 -11.28
C TYR A 534 20.37 20.18 -12.76
N SER A 535 21.20 19.64 -13.67
CA SER A 535 20.87 19.51 -15.12
C SER A 535 19.55 18.78 -15.40
N THR A 536 19.13 17.87 -14.52
CA THR A 536 17.83 17.19 -14.59
C THR A 536 16.78 17.75 -13.63
N ALA A 537 17.16 18.69 -12.75
CA ALA A 537 16.29 19.30 -11.73
C ALA A 537 15.58 20.57 -12.21
N VAL A 538 16.02 21.15 -13.33
CA VAL A 538 15.46 22.37 -13.93
C VAL A 538 15.12 22.10 -15.39
N VAL A 539 13.83 22.10 -15.74
CA VAL A 539 13.40 22.02 -17.14
C VAL A 539 13.39 23.44 -17.73
N LEU A 540 14.19 23.68 -18.76
CA LEU A 540 14.13 24.92 -19.54
C LEU A 540 13.01 24.86 -20.59
N LYS A 541 12.38 26.01 -20.85
CA LYS A 541 11.26 26.16 -21.79
C LYS A 541 11.45 27.34 -22.72
N ASP A 542 10.65 27.35 -23.78
CA ASP A 542 10.51 28.46 -24.72
C ASP A 542 11.87 28.89 -25.33
N ASN A 543 12.65 27.89 -25.77
CA ASN A 543 14.02 28.05 -26.28
C ASN A 543 14.94 28.80 -25.27
N ASP A 544 15.02 28.24 -24.06
CA ASP A 544 15.79 28.73 -22.91
C ASP A 544 15.43 30.14 -22.40
N THR A 545 14.24 30.66 -22.76
CA THR A 545 13.76 31.98 -22.30
C THR A 545 12.87 31.91 -21.05
N ASN A 546 12.50 30.71 -20.60
CA ASN A 546 11.66 30.51 -19.42
C ASN A 546 12.04 29.24 -18.62
N VAL A 547 11.63 29.18 -17.36
CA VAL A 547 11.77 27.99 -16.50
C VAL A 547 10.43 27.25 -16.43
N GLY A 548 10.46 25.95 -16.67
CA GLY A 548 9.32 25.05 -16.48
C GLY A 548 9.29 24.43 -15.09
N ALA A 549 8.80 23.19 -15.01
CA ALA A 549 8.84 22.41 -13.77
C ALA A 549 10.27 22.24 -13.23
N THR A 550 10.42 22.32 -11.91
CA THR A 550 11.68 22.07 -11.21
C THR A 550 11.45 21.18 -9.99
N TYR A 551 12.50 20.57 -9.43
CA TYR A 551 12.41 19.84 -8.16
C TYR A 551 13.48 20.22 -7.14
N PHE A 552 13.12 20.04 -5.87
CA PHE A 552 13.99 20.16 -4.71
C PHE A 552 14.05 18.80 -4.00
N MET A 553 15.25 18.27 -3.80
CA MET A 553 15.45 16.89 -3.34
C MET A 553 15.78 16.85 -1.84
N SER A 554 15.15 15.92 -1.13
CA SER A 554 15.38 15.60 0.29
C SER A 554 15.23 14.07 0.48
N TYR A 555 15.40 13.57 1.71
CA TYR A 555 15.26 12.16 2.06
C TYR A 555 14.32 11.98 3.26
N HIS A 556 13.44 10.99 3.16
CA HIS A 556 12.66 10.49 4.29
C HIS A 556 13.58 9.88 5.36
N THR A 557 13.09 9.76 6.60
CA THR A 557 13.65 8.77 7.54
C THR A 557 13.44 7.34 7.04
N ILE A 558 14.15 6.38 7.63
CA ILE A 558 13.97 4.97 7.29
C ILE A 558 12.51 4.51 7.46
N LEU A 559 12.00 3.76 6.49
CA LEU A 559 10.60 3.34 6.41
C LEU A 559 10.51 1.83 6.67
N THR A 560 10.53 1.44 7.94
CA THR A 560 10.50 0.02 8.35
C THR A 560 9.10 -0.61 8.25
N ASN A 561 8.05 0.18 8.47
CA ASN A 561 6.66 -0.28 8.54
C ASN A 561 5.76 0.41 7.51
N SER A 562 4.67 -0.27 7.15
CA SER A 562 3.62 0.26 6.28
C SER A 562 2.96 1.51 6.86
N SER A 563 2.71 1.54 8.18
CA SER A 563 2.18 2.72 8.89
C SER A 563 3.10 3.93 8.75
N VAL A 564 4.40 3.77 9.05
CA VAL A 564 5.42 4.82 8.90
C VAL A 564 5.49 5.32 7.45
N SER A 565 5.43 4.41 6.47
CA SER A 565 5.40 4.77 5.04
C SER A 565 4.16 5.62 4.69
N ILE A 566 2.98 5.23 5.16
CA ILE A 566 1.73 5.95 4.93
C ILE A 566 1.75 7.33 5.61
N ASP A 567 2.25 7.43 6.83
CA ASP A 567 2.28 8.68 7.59
C ASP A 567 3.34 9.66 7.07
N SER A 568 4.53 9.19 6.68
CA SER A 568 5.53 10.00 5.97
C SER A 568 5.01 10.53 4.63
N MET A 569 4.14 9.79 3.92
CA MET A 569 3.46 10.31 2.74
C MET A 569 2.46 11.42 3.08
N LYS A 570 1.63 11.23 4.13
CA LYS A 570 0.66 12.26 4.58
C LYS A 570 1.37 13.56 4.94
N MET A 571 2.42 13.49 5.76
CA MET A 571 3.18 14.67 6.20
C MET A 571 3.91 15.35 5.03
N ALA A 572 4.41 14.62 4.04
CA ALA A 572 4.97 15.22 2.83
C ALA A 572 3.91 15.95 1.98
N ARG A 573 2.68 15.41 1.88
CA ARG A 573 1.57 16.08 1.19
C ARG A 573 1.09 17.32 1.93
N GLU A 574 1.00 17.26 3.26
CA GLU A 574 0.66 18.39 4.13
C GLU A 574 1.70 19.51 4.03
N LEU A 575 2.99 19.19 4.05
CA LEU A 575 4.09 20.14 3.82
C LEU A 575 4.02 20.78 2.43
N ALA A 576 3.82 20.00 1.36
CA ALA A 576 3.71 20.52 0.01
C ALA A 576 2.45 21.40 -0.21
N HIS A 577 1.36 21.11 0.51
CA HIS A 577 0.17 21.96 0.53
C HIS A 577 0.44 23.28 1.26
N ASN A 578 1.07 23.26 2.44
CA ASN A 578 1.47 24.47 3.18
C ASN A 578 2.40 25.37 2.34
N ILE A 579 3.38 24.77 1.66
CA ILE A 579 4.24 25.47 0.69
C ILE A 579 3.38 26.07 -0.44
N SER A 580 2.48 25.29 -1.06
CA SER A 580 1.59 25.78 -2.12
C SER A 580 0.69 26.95 -1.69
N VAL A 581 0.24 26.97 -0.44
CA VAL A 581 -0.53 28.09 0.14
C VAL A 581 0.35 29.32 0.33
N SER A 582 1.56 29.19 0.89
CA SER A 582 2.53 30.31 1.01
C SER A 582 2.99 30.86 -0.36
N MET A 583 3.01 30.02 -1.39
CA MET A 583 3.26 30.43 -2.78
C MET A 583 2.07 31.15 -3.44
N GLY A 584 0.90 31.20 -2.77
CA GLY A 584 -0.28 31.94 -3.21
C GLY A 584 -1.37 31.12 -3.91
N SER A 585 -1.39 29.79 -3.76
CA SER A 585 -2.40 28.95 -4.42
C SER A 585 -3.82 29.17 -3.90
N THR A 586 -4.76 29.44 -4.82
CA THR A 586 -6.19 29.61 -4.51
C THR A 586 -6.95 28.27 -4.56
N ASN A 587 -6.67 27.37 -3.61
CA ASN A 587 -7.46 26.19 -3.20
C ASN A 587 -7.89 25.13 -4.25
N LYS A 588 -7.58 25.26 -5.56
CA LYS A 588 -8.02 24.30 -6.59
C LYS A 588 -6.91 23.43 -7.17
N THR A 589 -5.65 23.86 -7.08
CA THR A 589 -4.48 23.09 -7.54
C THR A 589 -3.26 23.46 -6.72
N ASP A 590 -2.64 22.49 -6.04
CA ASP A 590 -1.34 22.71 -5.42
C ASP A 590 -0.28 23.08 -6.48
N ILE A 591 0.58 24.03 -6.15
CA ILE A 591 1.69 24.49 -7.00
C ILE A 591 2.87 23.51 -6.86
N VAL A 592 3.04 22.95 -5.67
CA VAL A 592 4.09 22.01 -5.29
C VAL A 592 3.46 20.69 -4.91
N PHE A 593 4.04 19.58 -5.38
CA PHE A 593 3.63 18.24 -4.94
C PHE A 593 4.85 17.36 -4.63
N PRO A 594 4.76 16.46 -3.63
CA PRO A 594 5.87 15.58 -3.28
C PRO A 594 5.79 14.30 -4.12
N TYR A 595 6.92 13.88 -4.68
CA TYR A 595 7.06 12.62 -5.39
C TYR A 595 8.08 11.71 -4.71
N SER A 596 7.72 10.44 -4.51
CA SER A 596 8.66 9.37 -4.16
C SER A 596 8.12 8.04 -4.69
N VAL A 597 9.01 7.10 -5.01
CA VAL A 597 8.68 5.85 -5.71
C VAL A 597 7.63 5.01 -4.97
N PHE A 598 7.64 5.03 -3.64
CA PHE A 598 6.72 4.24 -2.83
C PHE A 598 5.29 4.81 -2.74
N TYR A 599 5.07 6.08 -3.11
CA TYR A 599 3.76 6.71 -2.94
C TYR A 599 2.66 6.01 -3.74
N VAL A 600 2.95 5.60 -4.98
CA VAL A 600 1.99 4.90 -5.86
C VAL A 600 1.50 3.58 -5.24
N PHE A 601 2.34 2.89 -4.47
CA PHE A 601 1.97 1.63 -3.82
C PHE A 601 1.21 1.84 -2.50
N TYR A 602 1.50 2.91 -1.76
CA TYR A 602 0.91 3.16 -0.45
C TYR A 602 -0.34 4.06 -0.46
N GLU A 603 -0.59 4.80 -1.54
CA GLU A 603 -1.75 5.71 -1.68
C GLU A 603 -3.09 4.97 -1.53
N GLN A 604 -3.18 3.71 -1.99
CA GLN A 604 -4.38 2.87 -1.84
C GLN A 604 -4.83 2.69 -0.37
N TYR A 605 -3.92 2.79 0.60
CA TYR A 605 -4.25 2.64 2.02
C TYR A 605 -4.85 3.92 2.65
N LEU A 606 -4.87 5.04 1.92
CA LEU A 606 -5.54 6.26 2.37
C LEU A 606 -7.08 6.15 2.27
N THR A 607 -7.59 5.41 1.27
CA THR A 607 -9.03 5.22 1.04
C THR A 607 -9.56 3.84 1.43
N ILE A 608 -8.69 2.84 1.63
CA ILE A 608 -9.07 1.42 1.79
C ILE A 608 -10.19 1.13 2.80
N VAL A 609 -10.28 1.87 3.91
CA VAL A 609 -11.35 1.67 4.91
C VAL A 609 -12.71 2.12 4.37
N HIS A 610 -12.76 3.28 3.70
CA HIS A 610 -13.95 3.76 3.00
C HIS A 610 -14.33 2.82 1.85
N ASP A 611 -13.35 2.41 1.05
CA ASP A 611 -13.59 1.52 -0.09
C ASP A 611 -14.10 0.15 0.38
N THR A 612 -13.57 -0.37 1.49
CA THR A 612 -14.03 -1.62 2.11
C THR A 612 -15.47 -1.50 2.60
N ALA A 613 -15.79 -0.42 3.34
CA ALA A 613 -17.14 -0.16 3.83
C ALA A 613 -18.16 -0.01 2.68
N LEU A 614 -17.77 0.69 1.60
CA LEU A 614 -18.61 0.89 0.41
C LEU A 614 -18.84 -0.43 -0.33
N ASN A 615 -17.80 -1.22 -0.62
CA ASN A 615 -17.94 -2.49 -1.35
C ASN A 615 -18.81 -3.48 -0.55
N LEU A 616 -18.51 -3.71 0.74
CA LEU A 616 -19.29 -4.64 1.56
C LEU A 616 -20.74 -4.16 1.77
N GLY A 617 -20.95 -2.86 1.97
CA GLY A 617 -22.29 -2.27 2.08
C GLY A 617 -23.12 -2.46 0.80
N VAL A 618 -22.54 -2.21 -0.37
CA VAL A 618 -23.21 -2.42 -1.67
C VAL A 618 -23.49 -3.90 -1.92
N SER A 619 -22.56 -4.81 -1.61
CA SER A 619 -22.80 -6.26 -1.69
C SER A 619 -23.97 -6.71 -0.79
N LEU A 620 -24.05 -6.22 0.45
CA LEU A 620 -25.15 -6.55 1.37
C LEU A 620 -26.51 -6.03 0.86
N VAL A 621 -26.55 -4.81 0.29
CA VAL A 621 -27.77 -4.24 -0.34
C VAL A 621 -28.19 -5.05 -1.57
N ALA A 622 -27.24 -5.51 -2.38
CA ALA A 622 -27.51 -6.37 -3.53
C ALA A 622 -28.12 -7.72 -3.11
N ILE A 623 -27.51 -8.38 -2.12
CA ILE A 623 -27.98 -9.66 -1.56
C ILE A 623 -29.39 -9.50 -0.95
N LEU A 624 -29.65 -8.41 -0.22
CA LEU A 624 -30.97 -8.09 0.33
C LEU A 624 -32.03 -7.92 -0.78
N THR A 625 -31.67 -7.20 -1.85
CA THR A 625 -32.56 -6.93 -3.00
C THR A 625 -32.89 -8.21 -3.74
N VAL A 626 -31.89 -9.01 -4.11
CA VAL A 626 -32.06 -10.30 -4.82
C VAL A 626 -32.86 -11.29 -3.97
N SER A 627 -32.54 -11.42 -2.67
CA SER A 627 -33.26 -12.30 -1.75
C SER A 627 -34.72 -11.88 -1.59
N THR A 628 -35.01 -10.58 -1.52
CA THR A 628 -36.39 -10.07 -1.42
C THR A 628 -37.19 -10.42 -2.67
N VAL A 629 -36.63 -10.22 -3.87
CA VAL A 629 -37.32 -10.52 -5.14
C VAL A 629 -37.55 -12.03 -5.29
N LEU A 630 -36.49 -12.85 -5.18
CA LEU A 630 -36.56 -14.28 -5.52
C LEU A 630 -37.25 -15.16 -4.45
N LEU A 631 -37.33 -14.72 -3.18
CA LEU A 631 -38.15 -15.41 -2.17
C LEU A 631 -39.66 -15.08 -2.28
N GLY A 632 -40.03 -14.14 -3.15
CA GLY A 632 -41.42 -13.74 -3.42
C GLY A 632 -41.90 -12.55 -2.60
N PHE A 633 -41.09 -11.49 -2.50
CA PHE A 633 -41.32 -10.27 -1.72
C PHE A 633 -41.49 -10.47 -0.20
N GLU A 634 -41.02 -11.61 0.32
CA GLU A 634 -40.95 -11.89 1.76
C GLU A 634 -39.74 -11.17 2.41
N LEU A 635 -39.80 -9.83 2.45
CA LEU A 635 -38.71 -8.94 2.92
C LEU A 635 -38.13 -9.34 4.28
N TRP A 636 -38.97 -9.81 5.21
CA TRP A 636 -38.52 -10.26 6.54
C TRP A 636 -37.55 -11.45 6.44
N SER A 637 -37.79 -12.40 5.54
CA SER A 637 -36.90 -13.53 5.28
C SER A 637 -35.55 -13.07 4.74
N ALA A 638 -35.56 -12.09 3.82
CA ALA A 638 -34.35 -11.50 3.24
C ALA A 638 -33.55 -10.70 4.29
N MET A 639 -34.22 -9.91 5.14
CA MET A 639 -33.60 -9.21 6.26
C MET A 639 -32.85 -10.16 7.21
N LEU A 640 -33.42 -11.33 7.53
CA LEU A 640 -32.76 -12.32 8.38
C LEU A 640 -31.48 -12.87 7.72
N VAL A 641 -31.49 -13.14 6.41
CA VAL A 641 -30.30 -13.56 5.64
C VAL A 641 -29.22 -12.47 5.66
N THR A 642 -29.57 -11.23 5.32
CA THR A 642 -28.61 -10.12 5.30
C THR A 642 -28.04 -9.83 6.70
N LEU A 643 -28.84 -9.98 7.75
CA LEU A 643 -28.39 -9.85 9.14
C LEU A 643 -27.38 -10.95 9.51
N THR A 644 -27.63 -12.22 9.14
CA THR A 644 -26.65 -13.29 9.40
C THR A 644 -25.34 -13.10 8.64
N ILE A 645 -25.39 -12.61 7.40
CA ILE A 645 -24.18 -12.32 6.62
C ILE A 645 -23.42 -11.13 7.23
N ALA A 646 -24.10 -10.08 7.68
CA ALA A 646 -23.47 -8.96 8.39
C ALA A 646 -22.74 -9.40 9.68
N MET A 647 -23.33 -10.34 10.44
CA MET A 647 -22.65 -10.92 11.61
C MET A 647 -21.43 -11.78 11.25
N ILE A 648 -21.50 -12.56 10.16
CA ILE A 648 -20.32 -13.30 9.65
C ILE A 648 -19.19 -12.32 9.29
N LEU A 649 -19.50 -11.21 8.61
CA LEU A 649 -18.50 -10.20 8.24
C LEU A 649 -17.87 -9.49 9.46
N ILE A 650 -18.67 -9.13 10.47
CA ILE A 650 -18.14 -8.55 11.72
C ILE A 650 -17.22 -9.55 12.43
N ASN A 651 -17.61 -10.83 12.50
CA ASN A 651 -16.78 -11.89 13.08
C ASN A 651 -15.52 -12.16 12.24
N MET A 652 -15.58 -12.03 10.91
CA MET A 652 -14.40 -12.09 10.03
C MET A 652 -13.39 -10.97 10.32
N PHE A 653 -13.84 -9.73 10.54
CA PHE A 653 -12.93 -8.66 10.99
C PHE A 653 -12.31 -8.97 12.37
N GLY A 654 -13.08 -9.57 13.28
CA GLY A 654 -12.57 -10.05 14.58
C GLY A 654 -11.47 -11.12 14.43
N VAL A 655 -11.65 -12.09 13.53
CA VAL A 655 -10.64 -13.12 13.23
C VAL A 655 -9.43 -12.54 12.50
N MET A 656 -9.62 -11.59 11.58
CA MET A 656 -8.50 -10.87 10.94
C MET A 656 -7.63 -10.17 11.99
N TRP A 657 -8.23 -9.49 12.98
CA TRP A 657 -7.50 -8.88 14.08
C TRP A 657 -6.78 -9.93 14.95
N LEU A 658 -7.48 -10.99 15.37
CA LEU A 658 -6.95 -12.04 16.25
C LEU A 658 -5.78 -12.82 15.61
N TRP A 659 -5.80 -13.01 14.28
CA TRP A 659 -4.74 -13.69 13.52
C TRP A 659 -3.74 -12.75 12.82
N GLY A 660 -3.76 -11.44 13.12
CA GLY A 660 -2.78 -10.47 12.61
C GLY A 660 -2.84 -10.23 11.09
N ILE A 661 -4.00 -10.43 10.47
CA ILE A 661 -4.22 -10.29 9.03
C ILE A 661 -4.49 -8.81 8.70
N SER A 662 -3.55 -8.16 8.02
CA SER A 662 -3.64 -6.75 7.64
C SER A 662 -4.70 -6.49 6.55
N LEU A 663 -5.45 -5.39 6.66
CA LEU A 663 -6.37 -4.95 5.61
C LEU A 663 -5.59 -4.41 4.40
N ASN A 664 -5.64 -5.15 3.29
CA ASN A 664 -5.09 -4.83 1.97
C ASN A 664 -6.06 -5.28 0.85
N ALA A 665 -5.73 -4.98 -0.41
CA ALA A 665 -6.58 -5.32 -1.57
C ALA A 665 -6.90 -6.83 -1.70
N VAL A 666 -6.00 -7.74 -1.28
CA VAL A 666 -6.24 -9.19 -1.29
C VAL A 666 -7.24 -9.58 -0.21
N SER A 667 -7.08 -9.07 1.01
CA SER A 667 -8.05 -9.30 2.09
C SER A 667 -9.43 -8.70 1.78
N LEU A 668 -9.49 -7.58 1.03
CA LEU A 668 -10.75 -7.00 0.57
C LEU A 668 -11.46 -7.91 -0.45
N VAL A 669 -10.72 -8.48 -1.41
CA VAL A 669 -11.25 -9.55 -2.29
C VAL A 669 -11.81 -10.71 -1.47
N ASN A 670 -11.06 -11.17 -0.46
CA ASN A 670 -11.47 -12.30 0.37
C ASN A 670 -12.68 -11.97 1.28
N LEU A 671 -12.86 -10.71 1.69
CA LEU A 671 -14.06 -10.24 2.39
C LEU A 671 -15.29 -10.13 1.48
N VAL A 672 -15.14 -9.67 0.23
CA VAL A 672 -16.24 -9.69 -0.76
C VAL A 672 -16.62 -11.13 -1.13
N MET A 673 -15.63 -12.02 -1.27
CA MET A 673 -15.84 -13.47 -1.43
C MET A 673 -16.53 -14.10 -0.22
N SER A 674 -16.23 -13.64 1.01
CA SER A 674 -16.96 -14.03 2.22
C SER A 674 -18.44 -13.67 2.16
N CYS A 675 -18.82 -12.54 1.55
CA CYS A 675 -20.24 -12.20 1.34
C CYS A 675 -20.94 -13.28 0.52
N GLY A 676 -20.36 -13.64 -0.64
CA GLY A 676 -20.94 -14.61 -1.57
C GLY A 676 -21.11 -16.00 -0.95
N ILE A 677 -20.02 -16.58 -0.41
CA ILE A 677 -20.04 -17.91 0.23
C ILE A 677 -21.03 -17.95 1.41
N SER A 678 -21.21 -16.83 2.13
CA SER A 678 -22.22 -16.75 3.20
C SER A 678 -23.67 -16.81 2.70
N VAL A 679 -23.94 -16.47 1.43
CA VAL A 679 -25.27 -16.65 0.82
C VAL A 679 -25.57 -18.12 0.55
N GLU A 680 -24.59 -18.92 0.10
CA GLU A 680 -24.76 -20.39 -0.07
C GLU A 680 -25.31 -21.00 1.25
N PHE A 681 -24.60 -20.76 2.36
CA PHE A 681 -24.95 -21.25 3.70
C PHE A 681 -26.33 -20.78 4.20
N CYS A 682 -26.73 -19.53 3.92
CA CYS A 682 -27.94 -18.94 4.51
C CYS A 682 -29.18 -19.09 3.63
N SER A 683 -29.07 -18.86 2.32
CA SER A 683 -30.21 -18.76 1.40
C SER A 683 -30.95 -20.09 1.23
N HIS A 684 -30.22 -21.20 1.17
CA HIS A 684 -30.78 -22.53 1.03
C HIS A 684 -31.64 -22.91 2.26
N ILE A 685 -31.16 -22.62 3.47
CA ILE A 685 -31.88 -22.86 4.73
C ILE A 685 -33.13 -21.96 4.82
N VAL A 686 -33.02 -20.66 4.51
CA VAL A 686 -34.17 -19.74 4.56
C VAL A 686 -35.21 -20.05 3.50
N ARG A 687 -34.83 -20.45 2.28
CA ARG A 687 -35.78 -20.90 1.25
C ARG A 687 -36.51 -22.17 1.69
N ALA A 688 -35.81 -23.16 2.24
CA ALA A 688 -36.43 -24.38 2.76
C ALA A 688 -37.45 -24.07 3.88
N PHE A 689 -37.10 -23.21 4.84
CA PHE A 689 -38.00 -22.76 5.91
C PHE A 689 -39.24 -22.00 5.40
N SER A 690 -39.06 -21.17 4.38
CA SER A 690 -40.11 -20.29 3.81
C SER A 690 -41.02 -20.99 2.81
N VAL A 691 -40.65 -22.20 2.35
CA VAL A 691 -41.46 -23.09 1.51
C VAL A 691 -42.15 -24.18 2.35
N SER A 692 -41.60 -24.58 3.50
CA SER A 692 -42.19 -25.59 4.38
C SER A 692 -43.60 -25.21 4.88
N THR A 693 -44.45 -26.22 5.02
CA THR A 693 -45.88 -26.10 5.35
C THR A 693 -46.26 -26.65 6.72
N LYS A 694 -45.28 -26.99 7.57
CA LYS A 694 -45.50 -27.45 8.95
C LYS A 694 -46.16 -26.38 9.83
N GLY A 695 -46.78 -26.80 10.94
CA GLY A 695 -47.63 -25.95 11.77
C GLY A 695 -46.84 -24.90 12.55
N THR A 696 -45.87 -25.34 13.36
CA THR A 696 -45.05 -24.43 14.17
C THR A 696 -43.83 -23.90 13.42
N ARG A 697 -43.22 -22.81 13.94
CA ARG A 697 -41.89 -22.36 13.48
C ARG A 697 -40.80 -23.40 13.76
N VAL A 698 -40.88 -24.11 14.89
CA VAL A 698 -39.88 -25.10 15.31
C VAL A 698 -39.84 -26.28 14.34
N GLU A 699 -41.01 -26.87 13.99
CA GLU A 699 -41.09 -27.94 12.99
C GLU A 699 -40.49 -27.52 11.63
N ARG A 700 -40.76 -26.28 11.17
CA ARG A 700 -40.22 -25.78 9.90
C ARG A 700 -38.70 -25.57 9.95
N ALA A 701 -38.17 -25.13 11.10
CA ALA A 701 -36.72 -25.00 11.28
C ALA A 701 -36.04 -26.39 11.30
N GLN A 702 -36.66 -27.36 11.98
CA GLN A 702 -36.17 -28.74 12.05
C GLN A 702 -36.21 -29.43 10.67
N GLU A 703 -37.31 -29.29 9.91
CA GLU A 703 -37.43 -29.87 8.57
C GLU A 703 -36.42 -29.24 7.58
N ALA A 704 -36.27 -27.91 7.61
CA ALA A 704 -35.29 -27.20 6.79
C ALA A 704 -33.85 -27.63 7.11
N LEU A 705 -33.50 -27.74 8.40
CA LEU A 705 -32.17 -28.16 8.85
C LEU A 705 -31.89 -29.64 8.52
N ALA A 706 -32.88 -30.52 8.66
CA ALA A 706 -32.73 -31.95 8.35
C ALA A 706 -32.53 -32.20 6.85
N HIS A 707 -33.41 -31.66 5.99
CA HIS A 707 -33.32 -31.85 4.54
C HIS A 707 -32.19 -31.02 3.92
N MET A 708 -32.20 -29.71 4.09
CA MET A 708 -31.27 -28.82 3.39
C MET A 708 -29.94 -28.68 4.14
N GLY A 709 -29.97 -28.59 5.47
CA GLY A 709 -28.76 -28.45 6.29
C GLY A 709 -27.78 -29.63 6.17
N SER A 710 -28.28 -30.84 5.99
CA SER A 710 -27.42 -32.01 5.73
C SER A 710 -26.72 -31.95 4.37
N SER A 711 -27.35 -31.35 3.35
CA SER A 711 -26.74 -31.09 2.04
C SER A 711 -25.77 -29.92 2.10
N VAL A 712 -26.13 -28.80 2.74
CA VAL A 712 -25.23 -27.66 3.02
C VAL A 712 -23.98 -28.08 3.81
N PHE A 713 -24.12 -29.00 4.77
CA PHE A 713 -22.99 -29.51 5.54
C PHE A 713 -22.04 -30.37 4.68
N SER A 714 -22.59 -31.33 3.93
CA SER A 714 -21.76 -32.28 3.16
C SER A 714 -21.30 -31.74 1.79
N GLY A 715 -22.05 -30.82 1.18
CA GLY A 715 -21.77 -30.15 -0.09
C GLY A 715 -20.88 -28.93 0.06
N ILE A 716 -21.23 -27.97 0.93
CA ILE A 716 -20.40 -26.79 1.20
C ILE A 716 -19.31 -27.12 2.22
N THR A 717 -19.70 -27.42 3.46
CA THR A 717 -18.74 -27.35 4.59
C THR A 717 -17.57 -28.31 4.42
N LEU A 718 -17.87 -29.57 4.08
CA LEU A 718 -16.86 -30.62 4.01
C LEU A 718 -15.95 -30.50 2.77
N THR A 719 -16.48 -30.11 1.61
CA THR A 719 -15.69 -29.97 0.37
C THR A 719 -14.72 -28.79 0.47
N LYS A 720 -15.22 -27.63 0.92
CA LYS A 720 -14.43 -26.41 1.10
C LYS A 720 -13.33 -26.66 2.15
N PHE A 721 -13.65 -27.30 3.29
CA PHE A 721 -12.67 -27.66 4.33
C PHE A 721 -11.55 -28.56 3.80
N GLY A 722 -11.89 -29.60 3.01
CA GLY A 722 -10.90 -30.48 2.38
C GLY A 722 -9.95 -29.73 1.43
N GLY A 723 -10.47 -28.82 0.61
CA GLY A 723 -9.65 -27.97 -0.27
C GLY A 723 -8.74 -27.00 0.49
N ILE A 724 -9.25 -26.36 1.54
CA ILE A 724 -8.49 -25.39 2.36
C ILE A 724 -7.37 -26.08 3.14
N LEU A 725 -7.57 -27.32 3.61
CA LEU A 725 -6.53 -28.06 4.33
C LEU A 725 -5.28 -28.33 3.48
N ILE A 726 -5.41 -28.40 2.15
CA ILE A 726 -4.27 -28.52 1.23
C ILE A 726 -3.46 -27.21 1.20
N LEU A 727 -4.13 -26.03 1.29
CA LEU A 727 -3.47 -24.72 1.34
C LEU A 727 -2.61 -24.54 2.59
N ALA A 728 -2.90 -25.26 3.69
CA ALA A 728 -2.07 -25.27 4.89
C ALA A 728 -0.63 -25.77 4.64
N LEU A 729 -0.43 -26.56 3.59
CA LEU A 729 0.87 -27.11 3.19
C LEU A 729 1.63 -26.21 2.21
N SER A 730 1.06 -25.06 1.82
CA SER A 730 1.77 -24.09 0.97
C SER A 730 2.95 -23.47 1.71
N LYS A 731 4.10 -23.36 1.03
CA LYS A 731 5.31 -22.70 1.55
C LYS A 731 5.27 -21.17 1.50
N SER A 732 4.35 -20.59 0.73
CA SER A 732 4.30 -19.14 0.50
C SER A 732 3.55 -18.43 1.63
N GLN A 733 4.16 -17.41 2.22
CA GLN A 733 3.58 -16.66 3.34
C GLN A 733 2.26 -15.97 2.96
N ILE A 734 2.13 -15.51 1.72
CA ILE A 734 0.89 -14.88 1.21
C ILE A 734 -0.26 -15.89 1.25
N PHE A 735 -0.02 -17.12 0.81
CA PHE A 735 -1.01 -18.20 0.86
C PHE A 735 -1.37 -18.58 2.30
N GLN A 736 -0.38 -18.77 3.18
CA GLN A 736 -0.64 -19.13 4.57
C GLN A 736 -1.45 -18.06 5.33
N VAL A 737 -1.15 -16.77 5.12
CA VAL A 737 -1.75 -15.67 5.89
C VAL A 737 -3.05 -15.15 5.27
N PHE A 738 -3.09 -14.91 3.96
CA PHE A 738 -4.26 -14.27 3.33
C PHE A 738 -5.28 -15.25 2.77
N TYR A 739 -4.90 -16.46 2.34
CA TYR A 739 -5.86 -17.44 1.81
C TYR A 739 -6.20 -18.55 2.81
N PHE A 740 -5.23 -19.33 3.28
CA PHE A 740 -5.49 -20.44 4.20
C PHE A 740 -6.23 -19.99 5.47
N ARG A 741 -5.69 -19.00 6.20
CA ARG A 741 -6.36 -18.46 7.40
C ARG A 741 -7.72 -17.84 7.08
N MET A 742 -7.83 -16.96 6.08
CA MET A 742 -9.11 -16.28 5.80
C MET A 742 -10.17 -17.27 5.31
N TYR A 743 -9.87 -18.18 4.38
CA TYR A 743 -10.84 -19.16 3.90
C TYR A 743 -11.27 -20.15 5.00
N LEU A 744 -10.34 -20.58 5.86
CA LEU A 744 -10.68 -21.41 7.03
C LEU A 744 -11.66 -20.67 7.96
N ALA A 745 -11.43 -19.39 8.22
CA ALA A 745 -12.32 -18.55 9.01
C ALA A 745 -13.70 -18.39 8.34
N ILE A 746 -13.75 -18.10 7.03
CA ILE A 746 -15.00 -17.93 6.26
C ILE A 746 -15.86 -19.21 6.32
N VAL A 747 -15.26 -20.38 6.09
CA VAL A 747 -16.02 -21.65 6.09
C VAL A 747 -16.50 -22.02 7.49
N LEU A 748 -15.68 -21.83 8.53
CA LEU A 748 -16.09 -22.14 9.91
C LEU A 748 -17.15 -21.15 10.43
N LEU A 749 -17.02 -19.86 10.15
CA LEU A 749 -18.03 -18.86 10.52
C LEU A 749 -19.32 -19.03 9.71
N GLY A 750 -19.21 -19.26 8.39
CA GLY A 750 -20.36 -19.52 7.52
C GLY A 750 -21.15 -20.75 7.94
N ALA A 751 -20.47 -21.88 8.20
CA ALA A 751 -21.13 -23.11 8.64
C ALA A 751 -21.76 -22.97 10.03
N THR A 752 -21.09 -22.35 11.01
CA THR A 752 -21.67 -22.14 12.35
C THR A 752 -22.87 -21.19 12.32
N HIS A 753 -22.81 -20.12 11.54
CA HIS A 753 -23.91 -19.17 11.44
C HIS A 753 -25.10 -19.75 10.64
N GLY A 754 -24.84 -20.44 9.52
CA GLY A 754 -25.88 -21.03 8.67
C GLY A 754 -26.55 -22.29 9.23
N LEU A 755 -25.81 -23.16 9.93
CA LEU A 755 -26.31 -24.45 10.43
C LEU A 755 -26.70 -24.47 11.91
N ILE A 756 -26.19 -23.55 12.73
CA ILE A 756 -26.48 -23.52 14.18
C ILE A 756 -27.32 -22.28 14.54
N PHE A 757 -26.82 -21.08 14.22
CA PHE A 757 -27.48 -19.84 14.62
C PHE A 757 -28.76 -19.56 13.82
N LEU A 758 -28.71 -19.64 12.49
CA LEU A 758 -29.82 -19.30 11.60
C LEU A 758 -31.09 -20.16 11.83
N PRO A 759 -31.03 -21.50 12.03
CA PRO A 759 -32.22 -22.29 12.37
C PRO A 759 -32.87 -21.88 13.71
N VAL A 760 -32.07 -21.48 14.70
CA VAL A 760 -32.58 -20.95 15.98
C VAL A 760 -33.23 -19.58 15.77
N LEU A 761 -32.60 -18.70 14.99
CA LEU A 761 -33.19 -17.39 14.65
C LEU A 761 -34.55 -17.55 13.93
N LEU A 762 -34.64 -18.49 12.98
CA LEU A 762 -35.87 -18.81 12.25
C LEU A 762 -36.95 -19.43 13.14
N SER A 763 -36.58 -20.25 14.13
CA SER A 763 -37.56 -20.87 15.03
C SER A 763 -38.23 -19.85 15.96
N TYR A 764 -37.49 -18.82 16.43
CA TYR A 764 -38.05 -17.71 17.20
C TYR A 764 -38.78 -16.69 16.32
N ILE A 765 -38.09 -16.06 15.37
CA ILE A 765 -38.56 -14.85 14.66
C ILE A 765 -38.84 -15.06 13.17
N GLY A 766 -38.73 -16.28 12.62
CA GLY A 766 -38.97 -16.54 11.19
C GLY A 766 -40.37 -16.19 10.68
N PRO A 767 -40.56 -16.00 9.37
CA PRO A 767 -41.86 -15.67 8.77
C PRO A 767 -42.94 -16.69 9.13
N SER A 768 -44.18 -16.23 9.33
CA SER A 768 -45.35 -17.10 9.49
C SER A 768 -45.66 -17.90 8.22
N VAL A 769 -46.33 -19.05 8.33
CA VAL A 769 -46.69 -19.89 7.18
C VAL A 769 -47.47 -19.08 6.13
N ASN A 770 -46.92 -19.00 4.92
CA ASN A 770 -47.59 -18.34 3.80
C ASN A 770 -48.81 -19.16 3.37
N LYS A 771 -50.01 -18.65 3.68
CA LYS A 771 -51.29 -19.35 3.46
C LYS A 771 -51.51 -19.75 2.00
N ALA A 772 -51.04 -18.95 1.04
CA ALA A 772 -51.16 -19.27 -0.38
C ALA A 772 -50.23 -20.43 -0.78
N LYS A 773 -48.96 -20.42 -0.33
CA LYS A 773 -48.03 -21.56 -0.53
C LYS A 773 -48.59 -22.85 0.10
N ALA A 774 -49.14 -22.76 1.31
CA ALA A 774 -49.75 -23.91 2.01
C ALA A 774 -51.03 -24.45 1.30
N MET A 775 -51.89 -23.57 0.77
CA MET A 775 -53.05 -23.99 -0.03
C MET A 775 -52.63 -24.61 -1.38
N ALA A 776 -51.60 -24.08 -2.04
CA ALA A 776 -51.06 -24.65 -3.27
C ALA A 776 -50.44 -26.04 -3.04
N ALA A 777 -49.68 -26.22 -1.95
CA ALA A 777 -49.15 -27.52 -1.55
C ALA A 777 -50.27 -28.54 -1.24
N ARG A 778 -51.30 -28.13 -0.49
CA ARG A 778 -52.49 -28.98 -0.26
C ARG A 778 -53.20 -29.36 -1.56
N ARG A 779 -53.25 -28.47 -2.56
CA ARG A 779 -53.78 -28.79 -3.90
C ARG A 779 -52.89 -29.75 -4.70
N ARG A 780 -51.55 -29.68 -4.57
CA ARG A 780 -50.64 -30.66 -5.20
C ARG A 780 -50.80 -32.08 -4.64
N TYR A 781 -51.09 -32.22 -3.35
CA TYR A 781 -51.28 -33.53 -2.71
C TYR A 781 -52.72 -34.05 -2.73
N ALA A 782 -53.70 -33.24 -3.11
CA ALA A 782 -55.10 -33.65 -3.20
C ALA A 782 -55.28 -34.83 -4.17
N GLY A 783 -55.79 -35.96 -3.68
CA GLY A 783 -55.94 -37.21 -4.42
C GLY A 783 -54.74 -38.16 -4.38
N THR A 784 -53.60 -37.77 -3.81
CA THR A 784 -52.43 -38.66 -3.64
C THR A 784 -52.57 -39.57 -2.41
N GLU A 785 -51.87 -40.71 -2.40
CA GLU A 785 -51.89 -41.66 -1.27
C GLU A 785 -51.45 -41.01 0.06
N ARG A 786 -50.55 -40.03 -0.01
CA ARG A 786 -50.11 -39.21 1.12
C ARG A 786 -51.25 -38.40 1.76
N GLU A 787 -52.33 -38.10 1.05
CA GLU A 787 -53.53 -37.48 1.62
C GLU A 787 -54.39 -38.48 2.40
N ARG A 788 -54.39 -39.77 2.02
CA ARG A 788 -55.06 -40.84 2.80
C ARG A 788 -54.34 -41.10 4.12
N LEU A 789 -53.01 -41.12 4.08
CA LEU A 789 -52.13 -41.26 5.26
C LEU A 789 -52.08 -40.02 6.18
N LEU A 790 -52.78 -38.93 5.83
CA LEU A 790 -52.95 -37.73 6.66
C LEU A 790 -54.42 -37.51 7.10
N LYS A 791 -55.30 -38.49 6.86
CA LYS A 791 -56.71 -38.51 7.28
C LYS A 791 -57.05 -39.71 8.18
N TYR A 792 -56.07 -40.57 8.44
CA TYR A 792 -56.01 -41.53 9.55
C TYR A 792 -54.99 -41.03 10.57
#